data_AF-A0AA95HQP9-F1
#
_entry.id   AF-A0AA95HQP9-F1
#
_cell.length_a   1.000
_cell.length_b   1.000
_cell.length_c   1.000
_cell.angle_alpha   90.00
_cell.angle_beta   90.00
_cell.angle_gamma   90.00
#
_symmetry.space_group_name_H-M   'P 1'
#
loop_
_entity.id
_entity.type
_entity.pdbx_description
1 polymer ?
#
loop_
_entity_poly.entity_id
_entity_poly.type
_entity_poly.pdbx_seq_one_letter_code
_entity_poly.pdbx_strand_id
1 'polypeptide(L)'
;MNIIKAYYDHILDIFMEVYGKSIESAQPGNCMKVTSLSLDILHDLYARLSLLNTKTLFYILTENPDMTGSEYITPTKLIELRNDLTKSILVLIPVNSSTSAEDSYGNATFRELSISNFDEILYQKLETQLSGKQAIKDTLNYVGKALDCTLQDKIKYLLYVILNGGTDEAIGNGLYLLNLLPDSSLVSKKEYIPQFLVKNDECISVMADYSMGIADKISTIPVKPGTIQQNVAKFLRENNSLISRKDLCAQVLEKYPQLNFSNWYSYLKNITELGVLHVTKVELGGKVFRLDGEDIKLKMEPNKGAKVKLRIYFSPKPSAYTELKKVKIAIMNGDGFYKETDVVTKKISENNKDYRDITFSLNNAFENGTYFFHVYAENNDGTELNVSDVFRDEAIQNEWEKIKATGNISKEEFQQQTRRLLTSDSDTFFLQVVNATDEPEETGTRMKINNVLQAYFRYRIELNRKGQELTIPQRQAINDKSGKTSDDEYKSWQFATHIKTFQLRYNTNNNYQIPLSIKLLELEETILKNSKKLGYIDAIISDNYTDETLKSIIPREIDDLQIPQSLIEKRVSLFESILKSAPDRTGVIETYEVFNHIGDIKEYIHEYHVWLKSLDEKNMSQSLAVLIQSIDTVSLQIEMPDDRIAHAKLLTPLHPIRLGWLVNIYEQYEEWEAKTAEDSRYRKPDVWYKKLDNLFYGDLLQDVAPLVMRDIHNEDYLQYVGELCFGWGFYVNPQQSGDDTFSTGFRQLKAYVSQLLNIGVQYRIDSDVNKQMVYRLIWKYITQHPYTNKLIINIFNAGDAAVFADNLVMLERDTANTPFDIHYEIRMFCDDKRFPQGEALRDLLNPDTQVSEEAENFSQADDNRLFPKLRFSVNSVDEFTNDPNKYPAHLSFLVNPFPTKASLKRSNTRQQSFFLNGVITRPIIQVEKAEKGYMWHRYISEAPLANPVSNFSNETQELFSTLQWIIANSMTTDHEVSVPSLTLSIKDKNSILLSYVHDISDWVITFDKNMGRNSMIFHVKKVKLHIF
;
A
#
# COMPACT_ATOMS: atom_id res chain seq x y z
N MET A 1 -31.26 -15.30 56.81
CA MET A 1 -31.71 -13.89 56.75
C MET A 1 -32.96 -13.85 55.88
N ASN A 2 -34.07 -13.27 56.34
CA ASN A 2 -35.36 -13.42 55.66
C ASN A 2 -35.64 -12.23 54.73
N ILE A 3 -35.26 -12.36 53.45
CA ILE A 3 -35.49 -11.35 52.39
C ILE A 3 -36.99 -11.03 52.25
N ILE A 4 -37.87 -12.02 52.44
CA ILE A 4 -39.32 -11.85 52.36
C ILE A 4 -39.81 -10.95 53.48
N LYS A 5 -39.31 -11.16 54.70
CA LYS A 5 -39.62 -10.28 55.85
C LYS A 5 -39.14 -8.85 55.59
N ALA A 6 -37.90 -8.67 55.16
CA ALA A 6 -37.34 -7.36 54.85
C ALA A 6 -38.11 -6.63 53.74
N TYR A 7 -38.53 -7.37 52.71
CA TYR A 7 -39.39 -6.84 51.65
C TYR A 7 -40.70 -6.29 52.23
N TYR A 8 -41.43 -7.10 53.00
CA TYR A 8 -42.70 -6.64 53.57
C TYR A 8 -42.53 -5.52 54.59
N ASP A 9 -41.47 -5.52 55.40
CA ASP A 9 -41.16 -4.40 56.30
C ASP A 9 -41.02 -3.08 55.54
N HIS A 10 -40.31 -3.07 54.41
CA HIS A 10 -40.19 -1.89 53.55
C HIS A 10 -41.49 -1.53 52.83
N ILE A 11 -42.28 -2.50 52.39
CA ILE A 11 -43.61 -2.27 51.80
C ILE A 11 -44.54 -1.59 52.82
N LEU A 12 -44.47 -2.01 54.08
CA LEU A 12 -45.22 -1.39 55.18
C LEU A 12 -44.69 0.01 55.51
N ASP A 13 -43.37 0.24 55.48
CA ASP A 13 -42.81 1.60 55.63
C ASP A 13 -43.31 2.53 54.52
N ILE A 14 -43.28 2.07 53.26
CA ILE A 14 -43.82 2.81 52.11
C ILE A 14 -45.32 3.07 52.29
N PHE A 15 -46.08 2.10 52.80
CA PHE A 15 -47.49 2.29 53.12
C PHE A 15 -47.71 3.45 54.07
N MET A 16 -46.94 3.50 55.16
CA MET A 16 -47.03 4.57 56.16
C MET A 16 -46.61 5.92 55.59
N GLU A 17 -45.59 5.96 54.74
CA GLU A 17 -45.16 7.20 54.08
C GLU A 17 -46.20 7.74 53.09
N VAL A 18 -46.80 6.87 52.28
CA VAL A 18 -47.74 7.24 51.21
C VAL A 18 -49.10 7.60 51.80
N TYR A 19 -49.61 6.79 52.73
CA TYR A 19 -50.98 6.90 53.21
C TYR A 19 -51.12 7.40 54.66
N GLY A 20 -50.07 7.34 55.48
CA GLY A 20 -50.14 7.67 56.91
C GLY A 20 -50.76 9.03 57.19
N LYS A 21 -50.30 10.10 56.50
CA LYS A 21 -50.88 11.45 56.66
C LYS A 21 -52.34 11.53 56.24
N SER A 22 -52.73 10.84 55.15
CA SER A 22 -54.14 10.82 54.71
C SER A 22 -55.03 10.07 55.69
N ILE A 23 -54.49 9.10 56.43
CA ILE A 23 -55.20 8.34 57.45
C ILE A 23 -55.31 9.19 58.74
N GLU A 24 -54.28 9.94 59.12
CA GLU A 24 -54.32 10.87 60.27
C GLU A 24 -55.32 12.01 60.07
N SER A 25 -55.38 12.58 58.86
CA SER A 25 -56.24 13.73 58.55
C SER A 25 -57.63 13.34 58.02
N ALA A 26 -58.00 12.06 58.06
CA ALA A 26 -59.25 11.58 57.49
C ALA A 26 -60.47 12.16 58.23
N GLN A 27 -61.40 12.72 57.47
CA GLN A 27 -62.61 13.34 58.01
C GLN A 27 -63.69 12.29 58.31
N PRO A 28 -64.62 12.57 59.23
CA PRO A 28 -65.81 11.76 59.46
C PRO A 28 -66.54 11.40 58.13
N GLY A 29 -66.93 10.14 57.98
CA GLY A 29 -67.55 9.59 56.77
C GLY A 29 -66.57 8.94 55.78
N ASN A 30 -65.26 9.13 55.92
CA ASN A 30 -64.27 8.49 55.04
C ASN A 30 -64.12 7.00 55.33
N CYS A 31 -64.43 6.16 54.34
CA CYS A 31 -64.26 4.71 54.36
C CYS A 31 -63.13 4.30 53.41
N MET A 32 -62.12 3.59 53.91
CA MET A 32 -60.92 3.17 53.18
C MET A 32 -60.67 1.68 53.34
N LYS A 33 -60.04 1.04 52.35
CA LYS A 33 -59.68 -0.38 52.44
C LYS A 33 -58.30 -0.69 51.91
N VAL A 34 -57.67 -1.72 52.48
CA VAL A 34 -56.44 -2.34 51.98
C VAL A 34 -56.74 -3.80 51.65
N THR A 35 -56.34 -4.22 50.46
CA THR A 35 -56.48 -5.59 49.96
C THR A 35 -55.10 -6.15 49.63
N SER A 36 -55.02 -7.44 49.29
CA SER A 36 -53.81 -8.06 48.69
C SER A 36 -52.62 -8.30 49.64
N LEU A 37 -52.82 -8.27 50.96
CA LEU A 37 -51.82 -8.65 51.96
C LEU A 37 -52.27 -9.88 52.76
N SER A 38 -51.33 -10.77 53.12
CA SER A 38 -51.64 -11.93 53.97
C SER A 38 -51.99 -11.49 55.39
N LEU A 39 -52.69 -12.34 56.13
CA LEU A 39 -53.10 -12.03 57.50
C LEU A 39 -51.91 -11.63 58.39
N ASP A 40 -50.77 -12.33 58.28
CA ASP A 40 -49.55 -12.03 59.04
C ASP A 40 -49.03 -10.61 58.76
N ILE A 41 -48.99 -10.20 57.49
CA ILE A 41 -48.54 -8.87 57.10
C ILE A 41 -49.55 -7.79 57.50
N LEU A 42 -50.84 -8.12 57.51
CA LEU A 42 -51.88 -7.21 58.00
C LEU A 42 -51.79 -6.98 59.52
N HIS A 43 -51.34 -7.96 60.29
CA HIS A 43 -51.05 -7.77 61.71
C HIS A 43 -49.89 -6.79 61.92
N ASP A 44 -48.82 -6.91 61.14
CA ASP A 44 -47.70 -5.97 61.19
C ASP A 44 -48.14 -4.55 60.76
N LEU A 45 -49.01 -4.44 59.75
CA LEU A 45 -49.61 -3.17 59.33
C LEU A 45 -50.50 -2.58 60.44
N TYR A 46 -51.34 -3.40 61.08
CA TYR A 46 -52.20 -2.97 62.18
C TYR A 46 -51.37 -2.40 63.33
N ALA A 47 -50.27 -3.07 63.71
CA ALA A 47 -49.36 -2.58 64.72
C ALA A 47 -48.76 -1.21 64.35
N ARG A 48 -48.33 -1.01 63.09
CA ARG A 48 -47.80 0.28 62.61
C ARG A 48 -48.87 1.38 62.57
N LEU A 49 -50.10 1.05 62.18
CA LEU A 49 -51.24 1.98 62.19
C LEU A 49 -51.63 2.41 63.61
N SER A 50 -51.52 1.52 64.59
CA SER A 50 -51.81 1.82 66.00
C SER A 50 -50.90 2.89 66.63
N LEU A 51 -49.76 3.18 65.99
CA LEU A 51 -48.85 4.23 66.39
C LEU A 51 -49.25 5.62 65.82
N LEU A 52 -50.20 5.69 64.89
CA LEU A 52 -50.69 6.95 64.33
C LEU A 52 -51.62 7.66 65.32
N ASN A 53 -51.51 8.99 65.40
CA ASN A 53 -52.45 9.81 66.17
C ASN A 53 -53.70 10.13 65.33
N THR A 54 -54.53 9.11 65.09
CA THR A 54 -55.73 9.22 64.24
C THR A 54 -57.03 8.96 65.00
N LYS A 55 -58.12 9.59 64.54
CA LYS A 55 -59.50 9.29 64.95
C LYS A 55 -60.17 8.23 64.06
N THR A 56 -59.48 7.78 63.01
CA THR A 56 -59.95 6.71 62.12
C THR A 56 -59.88 5.37 62.83
N LEU A 57 -61.00 4.65 62.84
CA LEU A 57 -61.08 3.29 63.36
C LEU A 57 -60.55 2.33 62.29
N PHE A 58 -59.66 1.41 62.65
CA PHE A 58 -59.15 0.43 61.70
C PHE A 58 -59.26 -0.99 62.26
N TYR A 59 -59.61 -1.93 61.38
CA TYR A 59 -59.89 -3.32 61.75
C TYR A 59 -59.46 -4.28 60.64
N ILE A 60 -59.09 -5.50 61.03
CA ILE A 60 -58.87 -6.64 60.14
C ILE A 60 -60.21 -7.36 59.94
N LEU A 61 -60.62 -7.53 58.68
CA LEU A 61 -61.86 -8.23 58.34
C LEU A 61 -61.68 -9.73 58.57
N THR A 62 -62.60 -10.34 59.32
CA THR A 62 -62.63 -11.80 59.50
C THR A 62 -64.07 -12.31 59.65
N GLU A 63 -64.34 -13.48 59.07
CA GLU A 63 -65.53 -14.28 59.35
C GLU A 63 -65.19 -15.50 60.22
N ASN A 64 -63.91 -15.69 60.58
CA ASN A 64 -63.51 -16.80 61.43
C ASN A 64 -63.96 -16.53 62.88
N PRO A 65 -64.87 -17.34 63.44
CA PRO A 65 -65.38 -17.15 64.80
C PRO A 65 -64.30 -17.31 65.87
N ASP A 66 -63.15 -17.93 65.56
CA ASP A 66 -62.03 -18.08 66.48
C ASP A 66 -61.15 -16.81 66.62
N MET A 67 -61.36 -15.80 65.77
CA MET A 67 -60.63 -14.52 65.77
C MET A 67 -61.44 -13.41 66.44
N THR A 68 -61.34 -13.29 67.78
CA THR A 68 -62.22 -12.43 68.60
C THR A 68 -61.53 -11.23 69.28
N GLY A 69 -60.37 -10.79 68.79
CA GLY A 69 -59.65 -9.61 69.28
C GLY A 69 -60.29 -8.26 68.90
N SER A 70 -59.92 -7.18 69.60
CA SER A 70 -60.40 -5.81 69.34
C SER A 70 -60.00 -5.26 67.97
N GLU A 71 -58.98 -5.88 67.36
CA GLU A 71 -58.45 -5.59 66.05
C GLU A 71 -59.30 -6.18 64.91
N TYR A 72 -60.25 -7.07 65.20
CA TYR A 72 -61.05 -7.75 64.19
C TYR A 72 -62.46 -7.20 64.06
N ILE A 73 -63.03 -7.29 62.86
CA ILE A 73 -64.42 -6.91 62.60
C ILE A 73 -65.10 -7.92 61.66
N THR A 74 -66.37 -8.21 61.93
CA THR A 74 -67.21 -9.01 61.04
C THR A 74 -67.80 -8.15 59.92
N PRO A 75 -68.06 -8.71 58.73
CA PRO A 75 -68.64 -7.95 57.61
C PRO A 75 -69.94 -7.22 57.95
N THR A 76 -70.83 -7.85 58.72
CA THR A 76 -72.08 -7.23 59.17
C THR A 76 -71.83 -6.00 60.05
N LYS A 77 -70.85 -6.08 60.97
CA LYS A 77 -70.52 -4.97 61.86
C LYS A 77 -69.78 -3.85 61.12
N LEU A 78 -68.96 -4.18 60.13
CA LEU A 78 -68.31 -3.20 59.26
C LEU A 78 -69.34 -2.36 58.49
N ILE A 79 -70.39 -3.00 57.95
CA ILE A 79 -71.47 -2.31 57.24
C ILE A 79 -72.25 -1.37 58.18
N GLU A 80 -72.50 -1.80 59.42
CA GLU A 80 -73.13 -0.94 60.44
C GLU A 80 -72.29 0.31 60.72
N LEU A 81 -70.98 0.14 60.96
CA LEU A 81 -70.07 1.25 61.23
C LEU A 81 -69.91 2.19 60.03
N ARG A 82 -69.91 1.66 58.80
CA ARG A 82 -69.86 2.45 57.56
C ARG A 82 -71.01 3.45 57.47
N ASN A 83 -72.21 3.08 57.92
CA ASN A 83 -73.39 3.96 57.85
C ASN A 83 -73.36 5.09 58.90
N ASP A 84 -72.42 5.04 59.86
CA ASP A 84 -72.21 6.10 60.84
C ASP A 84 -71.26 7.17 60.28
N LEU A 85 -71.84 8.23 59.71
CA LEU A 85 -71.11 9.33 59.08
C LEU A 85 -70.24 10.16 60.06
N THR A 86 -70.34 9.90 61.37
CA THR A 86 -69.49 10.56 62.37
C THR A 86 -68.10 9.91 62.52
N LYS A 87 -67.90 8.72 61.92
CA LYS A 87 -66.67 7.93 62.03
C LYS A 87 -65.94 7.85 60.69
N SER A 88 -64.61 7.77 60.75
CA SER A 88 -63.78 7.35 59.62
C SER A 88 -63.30 5.94 59.86
N ILE A 89 -63.29 5.10 58.82
CA ILE A 89 -62.99 3.66 58.94
C ILE A 89 -61.97 3.24 57.89
N LEU A 90 -60.99 2.43 58.30
CA LEU A 90 -60.05 1.72 57.43
C LEU A 90 -60.14 0.21 57.68
N VAL A 91 -60.55 -0.55 56.68
CA VAL A 91 -60.62 -2.02 56.79
C VAL A 91 -59.41 -2.68 56.09
N LEU A 92 -58.80 -3.65 56.77
CA LEU A 92 -57.70 -4.48 56.28
C LEU A 92 -58.25 -5.86 55.88
N ILE A 93 -58.17 -6.21 54.60
CA ILE A 93 -58.82 -7.41 54.05
C ILE A 93 -57.75 -8.44 53.63
N PRO A 94 -57.67 -9.62 54.30
CA PRO A 94 -56.67 -10.65 53.98
C PRO A 94 -56.84 -11.24 52.58
N VAL A 95 -55.74 -11.61 51.92
CA VAL A 95 -55.81 -12.42 50.68
C VAL A 95 -56.47 -13.75 51.02
N ASN A 96 -57.55 -14.10 50.30
CA ASN A 96 -58.41 -15.29 50.49
C ASN A 96 -59.61 -15.14 51.43
N SER A 97 -60.01 -13.93 51.84
CA SER A 97 -61.34 -13.75 52.46
C SER A 97 -62.42 -13.78 51.37
N SER A 98 -63.18 -14.89 51.27
CA SER A 98 -64.38 -14.96 50.41
C SER A 98 -65.60 -14.65 51.27
N THR A 99 -66.24 -13.51 51.05
CA THR A 99 -67.32 -13.06 51.93
C THR A 99 -68.57 -12.71 51.14
N SER A 100 -69.73 -13.13 51.63
CA SER A 100 -71.03 -13.00 50.92
C SER A 100 -71.49 -11.55 50.73
N ALA A 101 -70.80 -10.59 51.36
CA ALA A 101 -71.15 -9.17 51.41
C ALA A 101 -70.13 -8.25 50.72
N GLU A 102 -69.22 -8.79 49.89
CA GLU A 102 -68.16 -8.04 49.19
C GLU A 102 -68.66 -6.80 48.44
N ASP A 103 -69.85 -6.88 47.82
CA ASP A 103 -70.48 -5.74 47.13
C ASP A 103 -70.72 -4.53 48.05
N SER A 104 -70.89 -4.76 49.36
CA SER A 104 -71.17 -3.71 50.34
C SER A 104 -69.93 -2.92 50.78
N TYR A 105 -68.73 -3.48 50.60
CA TYR A 105 -67.43 -2.82 50.82
C TYR A 105 -66.54 -2.82 49.55
N GLY A 106 -67.19 -2.86 48.38
CA GLY A 106 -66.58 -2.67 47.08
C GLY A 106 -66.03 -1.25 46.86
N ASN A 107 -65.45 -1.00 45.69
CA ASN A 107 -64.80 0.29 45.36
C ASN A 107 -65.80 1.47 45.28
N ALA A 108 -67.10 1.17 45.19
CA ALA A 108 -68.17 2.17 45.25
C ALA A 108 -68.40 2.73 46.67
N THR A 109 -67.98 2.02 47.71
CA THR A 109 -68.30 2.35 49.11
C THR A 109 -67.06 2.56 49.96
N PHE A 110 -65.92 1.95 49.60
CA PHE A 110 -64.63 2.15 50.25
C PHE A 110 -63.58 2.57 49.22
N ARG A 111 -62.82 3.62 49.56
CA ARG A 111 -61.65 4.03 48.78
C ARG A 111 -60.52 3.03 48.97
N GLU A 112 -60.09 2.40 47.89
CA GLU A 112 -58.97 1.47 47.90
C GLU A 112 -57.63 2.20 48.07
N LEU A 113 -56.85 1.80 49.08
CA LEU A 113 -55.46 2.20 49.28
C LEU A 113 -54.58 1.14 48.60
N SER A 114 -54.37 1.33 47.30
CA SER A 114 -53.66 0.36 46.46
C SER A 114 -52.17 0.31 46.77
N ILE A 115 -51.63 -0.90 46.90
CA ILE A 115 -50.19 -1.16 47.01
C ILE A 115 -49.53 -1.50 45.65
N SER A 116 -50.28 -1.41 44.54
CA SER A 116 -49.85 -1.88 43.21
C SER A 116 -48.52 -1.28 42.73
N ASN A 117 -48.22 -0.04 43.13
CA ASN A 117 -47.03 0.69 42.68
C ASN A 117 -45.88 0.64 43.71
N PHE A 118 -46.05 -0.07 44.83
CA PHE A 118 -45.06 -0.04 45.91
C PHE A 118 -43.78 -0.76 45.56
N ASP A 119 -43.84 -1.77 44.69
CA ASP A 119 -42.65 -2.43 44.15
C ASP A 119 -41.77 -1.46 43.36
N GLU A 120 -42.38 -0.58 42.55
CA GLU A 120 -41.64 0.44 41.79
C GLU A 120 -41.01 1.48 42.72
N ILE A 121 -41.75 1.94 43.73
CA ILE A 121 -41.25 2.88 44.75
C ILE A 121 -40.09 2.24 45.52
N LEU A 122 -40.25 0.98 45.95
CA LEU A 122 -39.23 0.24 46.66
C LEU A 122 -37.98 0.05 45.80
N TYR A 123 -38.15 -0.36 44.54
CA TYR A 123 -37.03 -0.50 43.61
C TYR A 123 -36.25 0.81 43.46
N GLN A 124 -36.92 1.93 43.23
CA GLN A 124 -36.26 3.25 43.10
C GLN A 124 -35.52 3.65 44.38
N LYS A 125 -36.09 3.40 45.56
CA LYS A 125 -35.43 3.67 46.85
C LYS A 125 -34.17 2.82 47.04
N LEU A 126 -34.26 1.51 46.78
CA LEU A 126 -33.14 0.59 46.92
C LEU A 126 -32.02 0.90 45.89
N GLU A 127 -32.39 1.24 44.66
CA GLU A 127 -31.45 1.67 43.62
C GLU A 127 -30.74 2.98 44.01
N THR A 128 -31.48 3.95 44.56
CA THR A 128 -30.90 5.22 45.05
C THR A 128 -29.94 4.99 46.21
N GLN A 129 -30.28 4.11 47.15
CA GLN A 129 -29.43 3.76 48.29
C GLN A 129 -28.09 3.14 47.86
N LEU A 130 -28.06 2.45 46.72
CA LEU A 130 -26.87 1.76 46.19
C LEU A 130 -26.21 2.48 45.01
N SER A 131 -26.64 3.71 44.70
CA SER A 131 -26.25 4.49 43.50
C SER A 131 -24.74 4.75 43.34
N GLY A 132 -23.94 4.61 44.40
CA GLY A 132 -22.48 4.74 44.36
C GLY A 132 -21.72 3.53 43.80
N LYS A 133 -22.41 2.42 43.47
CA LYS A 133 -21.75 1.16 43.06
C LYS A 133 -22.04 0.81 41.59
N GLN A 134 -21.10 1.16 40.72
CA GLN A 134 -21.20 0.93 39.27
C GLN A 134 -21.50 -0.54 38.90
N ALA A 135 -20.93 -1.51 39.62
CA ALA A 135 -21.16 -2.94 39.40
C ALA A 135 -22.66 -3.35 39.49
N ILE A 136 -23.43 -2.71 40.36
CA ILE A 136 -24.87 -2.99 40.52
C ILE A 136 -25.63 -2.47 39.29
N LYS A 137 -25.27 -1.28 38.81
CA LYS A 137 -25.85 -0.68 37.60
C LYS A 137 -25.56 -1.54 36.37
N ASP A 138 -24.33 -2.00 36.21
CA ASP A 138 -23.94 -2.85 35.07
C ASP A 138 -24.67 -4.20 35.12
N THR A 139 -24.82 -4.78 36.31
CA THR A 139 -25.58 -6.02 36.53
C THR A 139 -27.06 -5.86 36.18
N LEU A 140 -27.73 -4.83 36.71
CA LEU A 140 -29.15 -4.58 36.45
C LEU A 140 -29.41 -4.22 34.97
N ASN A 141 -28.50 -3.49 34.34
CA ASN A 141 -28.58 -3.17 32.91
C ASN A 141 -28.43 -4.41 32.03
N TYR A 142 -27.47 -5.30 32.35
CA TYR A 142 -27.28 -6.54 31.62
C TYR A 142 -28.51 -7.44 31.74
N VAL A 143 -28.94 -7.68 32.97
CA VAL A 143 -30.10 -8.53 33.27
C VAL A 143 -31.36 -7.96 32.60
N GLY A 144 -31.61 -6.65 32.67
CA GLY A 144 -32.76 -6.03 32.02
C GLY A 144 -32.78 -6.10 30.48
N LYS A 145 -31.65 -6.41 29.83
CA LYS A 145 -31.55 -6.60 28.37
C LYS A 145 -31.51 -8.05 27.93
N ALA A 146 -30.85 -8.91 28.71
CA ALA A 146 -30.46 -10.26 28.30
C ALA A 146 -31.28 -11.37 28.99
N LEU A 147 -31.88 -11.09 30.15
CA LEU A 147 -32.57 -12.09 30.95
C LEU A 147 -33.98 -11.61 31.32
N ASP A 148 -34.97 -12.48 31.22
CA ASP A 148 -36.35 -12.21 31.64
C ASP A 148 -36.47 -12.22 33.18
N CYS A 149 -35.82 -11.27 33.86
CA CYS A 149 -35.93 -11.10 35.31
C CYS A 149 -37.03 -10.11 35.66
N THR A 150 -37.89 -10.53 36.59
CA THR A 150 -39.01 -9.71 37.06
C THR A 150 -38.52 -8.56 37.93
N LEU A 151 -39.37 -7.52 38.12
CA LEU A 151 -39.10 -6.45 39.08
C LEU A 151 -38.84 -7.01 40.50
N GLN A 152 -39.58 -8.06 40.86
CA GLN A 152 -39.42 -8.78 42.13
C GLN A 152 -38.04 -9.43 42.28
N ASP A 153 -37.47 -10.00 41.22
CA ASP A 153 -36.11 -10.55 41.27
C ASP A 153 -35.06 -9.46 41.49
N LYS A 154 -35.24 -8.30 40.86
CA LYS A 154 -34.37 -7.13 41.05
C LYS A 154 -34.47 -6.58 42.47
N ILE A 155 -35.67 -6.46 43.03
CA ILE A 155 -35.89 -6.04 44.42
C ILE A 155 -35.23 -7.02 45.39
N LYS A 156 -35.44 -8.34 45.20
CA LYS A 156 -34.82 -9.38 46.04
C LYS A 156 -33.30 -9.30 45.99
N TYR A 157 -32.72 -9.07 44.81
CA TYR A 157 -31.28 -8.89 44.65
C TYR A 157 -30.78 -7.66 45.41
N LEU A 158 -31.40 -6.50 45.25
CA LEU A 158 -30.99 -5.27 45.95
C LEU A 158 -31.12 -5.42 47.48
N LEU A 159 -32.21 -6.02 47.96
CA LEU A 159 -32.40 -6.34 49.37
C LEU A 159 -31.33 -7.32 49.88
N TYR A 160 -31.00 -8.37 49.10
CA TYR A 160 -29.92 -9.28 49.46
C TYR A 160 -28.59 -8.53 49.63
N VAL A 161 -28.25 -7.64 48.70
CA VAL A 161 -27.02 -6.84 48.77
C VAL A 161 -27.01 -5.96 50.02
N ILE A 162 -28.11 -5.26 50.31
CA ILE A 162 -28.22 -4.37 51.49
C ILE A 162 -28.13 -5.16 52.79
N LEU A 163 -28.88 -6.26 52.90
CA LEU A 163 -28.91 -7.09 54.10
C LEU A 163 -27.54 -7.72 54.41
N ASN A 164 -26.72 -7.98 53.38
CA ASN A 164 -25.35 -8.50 53.53
C ASN A 164 -24.29 -7.38 53.61
N GLY A 165 -24.67 -6.19 54.07
CA GLY A 165 -23.74 -5.07 54.34
C GLY A 165 -23.23 -4.35 53.09
N GLY A 166 -23.82 -4.61 51.92
CA GLY A 166 -23.45 -3.98 50.67
C GLY A 166 -22.01 -4.26 50.25
N THR A 167 -21.39 -5.36 50.66
CA THR A 167 -20.00 -5.69 50.30
C THR A 167 -19.87 -6.07 48.83
N ASP A 168 -18.64 -6.02 48.31
CA ASP A 168 -18.36 -6.42 46.92
C ASP A 168 -18.66 -7.90 46.67
N GLU A 169 -18.42 -8.73 47.69
CA GLU A 169 -18.80 -10.14 47.69
C GLU A 169 -20.33 -10.33 47.70
N ALA A 170 -21.09 -9.50 48.42
CA ALA A 170 -22.55 -9.57 48.43
C ALA A 170 -23.15 -9.23 47.06
N ILE A 171 -22.58 -8.25 46.36
CA ILE A 171 -22.99 -7.88 44.99
C ILE A 171 -22.80 -9.06 44.04
N GLY A 172 -21.63 -9.67 44.09
CA GLY A 172 -21.26 -10.78 43.26
C GLY A 172 -22.02 -12.09 43.57
N ASN A 173 -22.14 -12.44 44.84
CA ASN A 173 -22.87 -13.64 45.24
C ASN A 173 -24.38 -13.50 45.06
N GLY A 174 -24.95 -12.29 45.09
CA GLY A 174 -26.37 -12.04 44.90
C GLY A 174 -26.90 -12.38 43.49
N LEU A 175 -26.01 -12.58 42.51
CA LEU A 175 -26.35 -12.92 41.13
C LEU A 175 -27.26 -14.15 40.98
N TYR A 176 -27.26 -15.08 41.94
CA TYR A 176 -28.16 -16.24 41.93
C TYR A 176 -29.65 -15.84 41.92
N LEU A 177 -30.01 -14.69 42.50
CA LEU A 177 -31.38 -14.16 42.47
C LEU A 177 -31.79 -13.65 41.09
N LEU A 178 -30.81 -13.39 40.22
CA LEU A 178 -30.96 -12.91 38.85
C LEU A 178 -30.67 -14.00 37.81
N ASN A 179 -30.80 -15.28 38.19
CA ASN A 179 -30.55 -16.45 37.34
C ASN A 179 -29.10 -16.59 36.83
N LEU A 180 -28.12 -16.00 37.51
CA LEU A 180 -26.70 -16.14 37.16
C LEU A 180 -25.95 -16.91 38.26
N LEU A 181 -24.84 -17.55 37.94
CA LEU A 181 -24.00 -18.18 38.97
C LEU A 181 -23.46 -17.10 39.93
N PRO A 182 -23.36 -17.38 41.23
CA PRO A 182 -22.73 -16.45 42.17
C PRO A 182 -21.26 -16.22 41.78
N ASP A 183 -20.82 -14.96 41.85
CA ASP A 183 -19.45 -14.55 41.50
C ASP A 183 -18.87 -13.60 42.55
N SER A 184 -18.23 -14.14 43.58
CA SER A 184 -17.74 -13.34 44.72
C SER A 184 -16.70 -12.27 44.35
N SER A 185 -16.08 -12.36 43.17
CA SER A 185 -15.02 -11.46 42.72
C SER A 185 -15.43 -10.55 41.58
N LEU A 186 -16.71 -10.52 41.18
CA LEU A 186 -17.20 -9.75 40.04
C LEU A 186 -16.81 -8.26 40.11
N VAL A 187 -16.96 -7.61 41.26
CA VAL A 187 -16.71 -6.18 41.42
C VAL A 187 -15.24 -5.82 41.17
N SER A 188 -14.30 -6.75 41.41
CA SER A 188 -12.87 -6.56 41.13
C SER A 188 -12.57 -6.35 39.63
N LYS A 189 -13.52 -6.68 38.74
CA LYS A 189 -13.36 -6.63 37.27
C LYS A 189 -13.66 -5.27 36.65
N LYS A 190 -14.12 -4.30 37.43
CA LYS A 190 -14.33 -2.90 37.02
C LYS A 190 -15.12 -2.81 35.70
N GLU A 191 -14.53 -2.32 34.62
CA GLU A 191 -15.16 -2.11 33.31
C GLU A 191 -15.49 -3.40 32.54
N TYR A 192 -14.92 -4.55 32.95
CA TYR A 192 -15.15 -5.84 32.29
C TYR A 192 -16.34 -6.63 32.85
N ILE A 193 -17.06 -6.07 33.83
CA ILE A 193 -18.23 -6.71 34.46
C ILE A 193 -19.25 -7.21 33.42
N PRO A 194 -19.66 -6.43 32.39
CA PRO A 194 -20.62 -6.90 31.38
C PRO A 194 -20.18 -8.17 30.65
N GLN A 195 -18.90 -8.29 30.31
CA GLN A 195 -18.36 -9.44 29.58
C GLN A 195 -18.32 -10.69 30.47
N PHE A 196 -17.99 -10.54 31.76
CA PHE A 196 -18.07 -11.65 32.72
C PHE A 196 -19.52 -12.09 32.96
N LEU A 197 -20.49 -11.16 32.99
CA LEU A 197 -21.91 -11.51 33.10
C LEU A 197 -22.41 -12.30 31.89
N VAL A 198 -21.98 -11.94 30.67
CA VAL A 198 -22.27 -12.72 29.44
C VAL A 198 -21.72 -14.14 29.54
N LYS A 199 -20.46 -14.29 29.98
CA LYS A 199 -19.84 -15.63 30.09
C LYS A 199 -20.46 -16.47 31.19
N ASN A 200 -20.86 -15.83 32.28
CA ASN A 200 -21.63 -16.46 33.34
C ASN A 200 -22.95 -16.99 32.76
N ASP A 201 -23.71 -16.16 32.05
CA ASP A 201 -24.96 -16.52 31.38
C ASP A 201 -24.81 -17.69 30.39
N GLU A 202 -23.80 -17.64 29.53
CA GLU A 202 -23.50 -18.74 28.59
C GLU A 202 -23.26 -20.07 29.33
N CYS A 203 -22.47 -20.05 30.42
CA CYS A 203 -22.16 -21.25 31.18
C CYS A 203 -23.40 -21.82 31.88
N ILE A 204 -24.16 -20.97 32.58
CA ILE A 204 -25.34 -21.41 33.31
C ILE A 204 -26.48 -21.82 32.37
N SER A 205 -26.59 -21.21 31.18
CA SER A 205 -27.57 -21.60 30.16
C SER A 205 -27.34 -23.04 29.70
N VAL A 206 -26.08 -23.44 29.46
CA VAL A 206 -25.75 -24.84 29.13
C VAL A 206 -26.01 -25.77 30.33
N MET A 207 -25.65 -25.36 31.54
CA MET A 207 -25.90 -26.16 32.74
C MET A 207 -27.39 -26.39 32.99
N ALA A 208 -28.21 -25.37 32.75
CA ALA A 208 -29.66 -25.38 32.94
C ALA A 208 -30.46 -25.85 31.71
N ASP A 209 -29.81 -26.31 30.63
CA ASP A 209 -30.50 -26.86 29.47
C ASP A 209 -30.95 -28.30 29.72
N TYR A 210 -32.18 -28.49 30.23
CA TYR A 210 -32.70 -29.82 30.56
C TYR A 210 -32.97 -30.72 29.34
N SER A 211 -32.85 -30.23 28.11
CA SER A 211 -32.95 -31.06 26.91
C SER A 211 -31.67 -31.88 26.65
N MET A 212 -30.54 -31.47 27.22
CA MET A 212 -29.23 -32.08 27.01
C MET A 212 -28.88 -33.09 28.11
N GLY A 213 -28.25 -34.21 27.72
CA GLY A 213 -27.65 -35.14 28.67
C GLY A 213 -26.46 -34.51 29.41
N ILE A 214 -26.12 -35.03 30.60
CA ILE A 214 -25.00 -34.47 31.39
C ILE A 214 -23.68 -34.49 30.61
N ALA A 215 -23.41 -35.54 29.82
CA ALA A 215 -22.21 -35.61 28.99
C ALA A 215 -22.17 -34.47 27.94
N ASP A 216 -23.30 -34.21 27.28
CA ASP A 216 -23.41 -33.17 26.25
C ASP A 216 -23.29 -31.76 26.85
N LYS A 217 -23.85 -31.54 28.05
CA LYS A 217 -23.66 -30.29 28.80
C LYS A 217 -22.19 -30.03 29.08
N ILE A 218 -21.46 -31.07 29.47
CA ILE A 218 -20.05 -30.98 29.81
C ILE A 218 -19.15 -30.76 28.59
N SER A 219 -19.48 -31.34 27.44
CA SER A 219 -18.75 -31.04 26.20
C SER A 219 -19.03 -29.63 25.67
N THR A 220 -20.23 -29.11 25.91
CA THR A 220 -20.71 -27.84 25.33
C THR A 220 -20.41 -26.63 26.18
N ILE A 221 -20.18 -26.81 27.49
CA ILE A 221 -19.88 -25.70 28.39
C ILE A 221 -18.61 -24.94 27.93
N PRO A 222 -18.62 -23.60 27.84
CA PRO A 222 -17.57 -22.82 27.18
C PRO A 222 -16.29 -22.63 28.04
N VAL A 223 -15.72 -23.73 28.53
CA VAL A 223 -14.48 -23.78 29.33
C VAL A 223 -13.44 -24.71 28.69
N LYS A 224 -12.15 -24.49 28.98
CA LYS A 224 -11.00 -25.25 28.47
C LYS A 224 -11.13 -26.72 28.89
N PRO A 225 -10.89 -27.70 27.99
CA PRO A 225 -11.01 -29.12 28.34
C PRO A 225 -10.14 -29.52 29.54
N GLY A 226 -10.64 -30.40 30.40
CA GLY A 226 -9.89 -30.94 31.55
C GLY A 226 -9.75 -30.01 32.75
N THR A 227 -10.59 -28.98 32.87
CA THR A 227 -10.58 -28.00 33.96
C THR A 227 -11.73 -28.25 34.96
N ILE A 228 -12.75 -27.40 34.97
CA ILE A 228 -13.86 -27.42 35.94
C ILE A 228 -14.94 -28.46 35.61
N GLN A 229 -14.88 -29.07 34.41
CA GLN A 229 -15.89 -30.00 33.89
C GLN A 229 -16.22 -31.15 34.84
N GLN A 230 -15.22 -31.75 35.50
CA GLN A 230 -15.46 -32.89 36.41
C GLN A 230 -16.30 -32.47 37.62
N ASN A 231 -16.05 -31.28 38.16
CA ASN A 231 -16.78 -30.75 39.32
C ASN A 231 -18.21 -30.40 38.94
N VAL A 232 -18.41 -29.80 37.76
CA VAL A 232 -19.75 -29.52 37.21
C VAL A 232 -20.52 -30.82 36.96
N ALA A 233 -19.88 -31.84 36.40
CA ALA A 233 -20.49 -33.14 36.12
C ALA A 233 -20.91 -33.86 37.41
N LYS A 234 -20.14 -33.71 38.49
CA LYS A 234 -20.48 -34.24 39.81
C LYS A 234 -21.69 -33.49 40.40
N PHE A 235 -21.65 -32.16 40.38
CA PHE A 235 -22.75 -31.32 40.86
C PHE A 235 -24.08 -31.59 40.15
N LEU A 236 -24.09 -31.68 38.81
CA LEU A 236 -25.30 -31.97 38.04
C LEU A 236 -25.87 -33.38 38.31
N ARG A 237 -25.02 -34.36 38.63
CA ARG A 237 -25.45 -35.71 39.01
C ARG A 237 -26.08 -35.75 40.40
N GLU A 238 -25.49 -35.03 41.36
CA GLU A 238 -25.96 -34.97 42.75
C GLU A 238 -27.24 -34.13 42.90
N ASN A 239 -27.53 -33.23 41.96
CA ASN A 239 -28.66 -32.30 42.01
C ASN A 239 -29.60 -32.45 40.80
N ASN A 240 -29.78 -33.68 40.32
CA ASN A 240 -30.60 -34.00 39.13
C ASN A 240 -32.10 -33.68 39.28
N SER A 241 -32.60 -33.48 40.50
CA SER A 241 -33.99 -33.12 40.78
C SER A 241 -34.28 -31.63 40.62
N LEU A 242 -33.26 -30.79 40.48
CA LEU A 242 -33.42 -29.34 40.27
C LEU A 242 -33.79 -29.07 38.80
N ILE A 243 -34.94 -28.42 38.60
CA ILE A 243 -35.48 -28.10 37.26
C ILE A 243 -35.51 -26.59 36.98
N SER A 244 -35.10 -25.76 37.94
CA SER A 244 -35.06 -24.30 37.81
C SER A 244 -33.62 -23.80 37.79
N ARG A 245 -33.33 -22.90 36.84
CA ARG A 245 -32.04 -22.21 36.74
C ARG A 245 -31.69 -21.47 38.04
N LYS A 246 -32.69 -20.87 38.69
CA LYS A 246 -32.54 -20.16 39.97
C LYS A 246 -32.13 -21.08 41.11
N ASP A 247 -32.78 -22.24 41.23
CA ASP A 247 -32.50 -23.20 42.30
C ASP A 247 -31.11 -23.82 42.13
N LEU A 248 -30.70 -24.04 40.87
CA LEU A 248 -29.37 -24.51 40.54
C LEU A 248 -28.30 -23.49 40.94
N CYS A 249 -28.49 -22.19 40.67
CA CYS A 249 -27.58 -21.14 41.13
C CYS A 249 -27.56 -20.99 42.66
N ALA A 250 -28.72 -21.09 43.32
CA ALA A 250 -28.84 -21.04 44.78
C ALA A 250 -28.05 -22.19 45.43
N GLN A 251 -28.17 -23.40 44.88
CA GLN A 251 -27.44 -24.58 45.36
C GLN A 251 -25.92 -24.43 45.22
N VAL A 252 -25.45 -23.75 44.17
CA VAL A 252 -24.02 -23.43 44.00
C VAL A 252 -23.53 -22.52 45.14
N LEU A 253 -24.30 -21.47 45.47
CA LEU A 253 -23.94 -20.57 46.56
C LEU A 253 -23.91 -21.26 47.94
N GLU A 254 -24.90 -22.11 48.23
CA GLU A 254 -25.07 -22.70 49.57
C GLU A 254 -24.18 -23.91 49.85
N LYS A 255 -23.97 -24.80 48.86
CA LYS A 255 -23.36 -26.12 49.08
C LYS A 255 -22.14 -26.42 48.21
N TYR A 256 -21.89 -25.63 47.17
CA TYR A 256 -20.79 -25.86 46.23
C TYR A 256 -19.97 -24.58 45.98
N PRO A 257 -19.33 -23.99 47.01
CA PRO A 257 -18.54 -22.75 46.86
C PRO A 257 -17.39 -22.90 45.85
N GLN A 258 -16.87 -24.11 45.65
CA GLN A 258 -15.88 -24.41 44.60
C GLN A 258 -16.39 -24.17 43.18
N LEU A 259 -17.72 -24.14 42.98
CA LEU A 259 -18.37 -23.82 41.71
C LEU A 259 -18.78 -22.34 41.59
N ASN A 260 -18.46 -21.50 42.57
CA ASN A 260 -18.59 -20.05 42.44
C ASN A 260 -17.84 -19.57 41.19
N PHE A 261 -18.46 -18.71 40.38
CA PHE A 261 -17.97 -18.33 39.06
C PHE A 261 -16.63 -17.56 39.13
N SER A 262 -16.30 -16.97 40.29
CA SER A 262 -14.98 -16.37 40.54
C SER A 262 -13.83 -17.36 40.35
N ASN A 263 -14.07 -18.65 40.56
CA ASN A 263 -13.09 -19.73 40.37
C ASN A 263 -12.94 -20.16 38.90
N TRP A 264 -13.78 -19.67 37.99
CA TRP A 264 -13.84 -20.15 36.61
C TRP A 264 -12.99 -19.32 35.65
N TYR A 265 -12.53 -18.14 36.07
CA TYR A 265 -11.87 -17.16 35.21
C TYR A 265 -10.66 -17.71 34.43
N SER A 266 -9.80 -18.50 35.05
CA SER A 266 -8.62 -19.10 34.38
C SER A 266 -8.97 -20.21 33.38
N TYR A 267 -10.18 -20.77 33.51
CA TYR A 267 -10.66 -21.92 32.75
C TYR A 267 -11.55 -21.54 31.58
N LEU A 268 -12.11 -20.34 31.56
CA LEU A 268 -13.01 -19.93 30.51
C LEU A 268 -12.27 -19.85 29.16
N LYS A 269 -12.91 -20.36 28.09
CA LYS A 269 -12.39 -20.20 26.73
C LYS A 269 -12.55 -18.73 26.31
N ASN A 270 -11.55 -18.19 25.61
CA ASN A 270 -11.54 -16.81 25.12
C ASN A 270 -11.51 -15.74 26.24
N ILE A 271 -10.92 -16.06 27.40
CA ILE A 271 -10.86 -15.16 28.58
C ILE A 271 -9.46 -14.59 28.87
N THR A 272 -8.44 -15.02 28.15
CA THR A 272 -7.16 -14.29 28.09
C THR A 272 -7.20 -13.00 27.25
N GLU A 273 -8.35 -12.66 26.64
CA GLU A 273 -8.57 -11.45 25.83
C GLU A 273 -9.86 -10.71 26.26
N LEU A 274 -10.22 -10.75 27.54
CA LEU A 274 -11.34 -9.94 28.04
C LEU A 274 -10.98 -8.46 27.99
N GLY A 275 -11.63 -7.74 27.08
CA GLY A 275 -11.45 -6.30 26.91
C GLY A 275 -10.77 -5.88 25.63
N VAL A 276 -10.38 -6.82 24.76
CA VAL A 276 -9.72 -6.49 23.50
C VAL A 276 -10.57 -6.99 22.34
N LEU A 277 -10.80 -6.12 21.37
CA LEU A 277 -11.56 -6.43 20.18
C LEU A 277 -10.65 -7.15 19.19
N HIS A 278 -11.10 -8.29 18.67
CA HIS A 278 -10.40 -9.01 17.62
C HIS A 278 -11.18 -9.00 16.31
N VAL A 279 -10.46 -8.81 15.21
CA VAL A 279 -10.97 -9.18 13.88
C VAL A 279 -10.56 -10.63 13.64
N THR A 280 -11.55 -11.53 13.68
CA THR A 280 -11.29 -12.98 13.65
C THR A 280 -11.16 -13.53 12.24
N LYS A 281 -11.76 -12.85 11.25
CA LYS A 281 -11.68 -13.23 9.84
C LYS A 281 -12.10 -12.07 8.93
N VAL A 282 -11.42 -11.93 7.79
CA VAL A 282 -11.83 -11.05 6.70
C VAL A 282 -12.01 -11.87 5.42
N GLU A 283 -13.23 -11.93 4.92
CA GLU A 283 -13.57 -12.65 3.68
C GLU A 283 -13.75 -11.68 2.51
N LEU A 284 -13.16 -12.04 1.37
CA LEU A 284 -13.40 -11.37 0.10
C LEU A 284 -14.79 -11.78 -0.43
N GLY A 285 -15.66 -10.79 -0.66
CA GLY A 285 -17.03 -10.99 -1.13
C GLY A 285 -17.34 -10.20 -2.40
N GLY A 286 -18.33 -10.68 -3.15
CA GLY A 286 -18.85 -9.99 -4.34
C GLY A 286 -18.36 -10.57 -5.66
N LYS A 287 -19.08 -10.27 -6.75
CA LYS A 287 -18.88 -10.85 -8.10
C LYS A 287 -17.61 -10.37 -8.82
N VAL A 288 -16.89 -9.40 -8.24
CA VAL A 288 -15.66 -8.84 -8.81
C VAL A 288 -14.46 -9.75 -8.63
N PHE A 289 -14.47 -10.59 -7.58
CA PHE A 289 -13.45 -11.61 -7.36
C PHE A 289 -13.84 -12.88 -8.13
N ARG A 290 -12.91 -13.39 -8.93
CA ARG A 290 -13.05 -14.65 -9.66
C ARG A 290 -11.96 -15.61 -9.20
N LEU A 291 -12.33 -16.86 -8.97
CA LEU A 291 -11.39 -17.95 -8.78
C LEU A 291 -10.84 -18.37 -10.15
N ASP A 292 -9.52 -18.39 -10.27
CA ASP A 292 -8.81 -18.90 -11.44
C ASP A 292 -7.80 -19.97 -11.00
N GLY A 293 -8.31 -21.20 -10.89
CA GLY A 293 -7.64 -22.27 -10.17
C GLY A 293 -7.75 -22.08 -8.65
N GLU A 294 -6.62 -22.07 -7.95
CA GLU A 294 -6.53 -21.81 -6.49
C GLU A 294 -6.41 -20.32 -6.14
N ASP A 295 -6.14 -19.46 -7.13
CA ASP A 295 -5.85 -18.03 -6.91
C ASP A 295 -7.10 -17.14 -7.11
N ILE A 296 -7.22 -16.11 -6.27
CA ILE A 296 -8.30 -15.12 -6.36
C ILE A 296 -7.84 -13.95 -7.24
N LYS A 297 -8.61 -13.62 -8.28
CA LYS A 297 -8.32 -12.48 -9.19
C LYS A 297 -9.39 -11.41 -9.08
N LEU A 298 -8.98 -10.14 -9.11
CA LEU A 298 -9.85 -8.98 -9.30
C LEU A 298 -9.47 -8.30 -10.62
N LYS A 299 -10.42 -8.27 -11.57
CA LYS A 299 -10.26 -7.52 -12.83
C LYS A 299 -10.89 -6.13 -12.66
N MET A 300 -10.15 -5.10 -13.05
CA MET A 300 -10.55 -3.69 -12.95
C MET A 300 -10.43 -3.00 -14.31
N GLU A 301 -11.49 -2.28 -14.72
CA GLU A 301 -11.51 -1.49 -15.95
C GLU A 301 -11.00 -0.04 -15.68
N PRO A 302 -10.18 0.56 -16.57
CA PRO A 302 -9.51 1.86 -16.36
C PRO A 302 -10.45 3.07 -16.22
N ASN A 303 -11.73 2.92 -16.56
CA ASN A 303 -12.70 4.01 -16.48
C ASN A 303 -13.78 3.79 -15.41
N LYS A 304 -13.86 2.60 -14.82
CA LYS A 304 -14.97 2.24 -13.89
C LYS A 304 -14.53 1.84 -12.49
N GLY A 305 -13.26 1.49 -12.29
CA GLY A 305 -12.80 0.94 -11.01
C GLY A 305 -13.46 -0.41 -10.69
N ALA A 306 -13.34 -0.86 -9.45
CA ALA A 306 -13.95 -2.12 -9.01
C ALA A 306 -14.71 -1.98 -7.69
N LYS A 307 -15.95 -2.46 -7.65
CA LYS A 307 -16.77 -2.44 -6.43
C LYS A 307 -16.47 -3.65 -5.56
N VAL A 308 -15.60 -3.46 -4.58
CA VAL A 308 -15.15 -4.49 -3.63
C VAL A 308 -16.13 -4.60 -2.45
N LYS A 309 -16.40 -5.83 -2.01
CA LYS A 309 -17.14 -6.10 -0.77
C LYS A 309 -16.27 -6.99 0.13
N LEU A 310 -16.12 -6.58 1.38
CA LEU A 310 -15.47 -7.37 2.43
C LEU A 310 -16.49 -7.76 3.50
N ARG A 311 -16.37 -8.97 4.02
CA ARG A 311 -17.09 -9.40 5.22
C ARG A 311 -16.10 -9.57 6.37
N ILE A 312 -16.30 -8.80 7.43
CA ILE A 312 -15.38 -8.70 8.55
C ILE A 312 -16.05 -9.28 9.79
N TYR A 313 -15.44 -10.27 10.42
CA TYR A 313 -15.92 -10.93 11.63
C TYR A 313 -15.23 -10.38 12.87
N PHE A 314 -15.99 -10.14 13.94
CA PHE A 314 -15.52 -9.54 15.19
C PHE A 314 -15.78 -10.45 16.38
N SER A 315 -14.82 -10.48 17.31
CA SER A 315 -14.98 -11.09 18.62
C SER A 315 -14.43 -10.16 19.71
N PRO A 316 -15.23 -9.74 20.71
CA PRO A 316 -16.67 -9.97 20.82
C PRO A 316 -17.46 -9.26 19.71
N LYS A 317 -18.71 -9.68 19.49
CA LYS A 317 -19.60 -9.07 18.47
C LYS A 317 -19.71 -7.55 18.68
N PRO A 318 -19.91 -6.72 17.63
CA PRO A 318 -19.88 -5.27 17.77
C PRO A 318 -20.91 -4.69 18.75
N SER A 319 -22.06 -5.35 18.95
CA SER A 319 -23.06 -4.95 19.97
C SER A 319 -22.59 -5.13 21.42
N ALA A 320 -21.59 -5.99 21.65
CA ALA A 320 -21.00 -6.27 22.96
C ALA A 320 -19.70 -5.49 23.21
N TYR A 321 -19.21 -4.71 22.23
CA TYR A 321 -18.01 -3.89 22.33
C TYR A 321 -18.31 -2.43 22.00
N THR A 322 -18.78 -1.66 22.99
CA THR A 322 -19.34 -0.31 22.79
C THR A 322 -18.34 0.72 22.25
N GLU A 323 -17.04 0.48 22.41
CA GLU A 323 -15.97 1.36 21.93
C GLU A 323 -15.73 1.25 20.42
N LEU A 324 -16.15 0.16 19.77
CA LEU A 324 -16.00 -0.02 18.32
C LEU A 324 -16.97 0.92 17.58
N LYS A 325 -16.43 1.94 16.89
CA LYS A 325 -17.23 2.93 16.17
C LYS A 325 -16.97 2.97 14.68
N LYS A 326 -15.74 2.69 14.25
CA LYS A 326 -15.33 2.76 12.84
C LYS A 326 -14.45 1.57 12.48
N VAL A 327 -14.42 1.25 11.20
CA VAL A 327 -13.39 0.40 10.60
C VAL A 327 -12.73 1.16 9.47
N LYS A 328 -11.40 1.17 9.47
CA LYS A 328 -10.56 1.67 8.41
C LYS A 328 -9.92 0.48 7.69
N ILE A 329 -10.00 0.47 6.38
CA ILE A 329 -9.50 -0.61 5.52
C ILE A 329 -8.36 -0.04 4.70
N ALA A 330 -7.21 -0.71 4.72
CA ALA A 330 -6.07 -0.41 3.88
C ALA A 330 -5.86 -1.52 2.85
N ILE A 331 -5.32 -1.14 1.69
CA ILE A 331 -4.80 -2.11 0.73
C ILE A 331 -3.29 -2.23 0.93
N MET A 332 -2.83 -3.47 1.07
CA MET A 332 -1.47 -3.84 1.39
C MET A 332 -0.83 -4.52 0.18
N ASN A 333 0.44 -4.23 -0.09
CA ASN A 333 1.20 -4.92 -1.11
C ASN A 333 1.44 -6.37 -0.70
N GLY A 334 1.03 -7.33 -1.53
CA GLY A 334 1.10 -8.76 -1.23
C GLY A 334 2.51 -9.33 -1.15
N ASP A 335 3.49 -8.69 -1.79
CA ASP A 335 4.88 -9.19 -1.82
C ASP A 335 5.79 -8.42 -0.86
N GLY A 336 5.56 -7.12 -0.74
CA GLY A 336 6.30 -6.24 0.16
C GLY A 336 5.74 -6.17 1.58
N PHE A 337 4.50 -6.62 1.81
CA PHE A 337 3.80 -6.54 3.10
C PHE A 337 3.77 -5.12 3.71
N TYR A 338 3.86 -4.09 2.87
CA TYR A 338 3.74 -2.69 3.27
C TYR A 338 2.42 -2.09 2.80
N LYS A 339 1.97 -1.06 3.51
CA LYS A 339 0.73 -0.34 3.22
C LYS A 339 0.88 0.56 2.00
N GLU A 340 0.04 0.38 0.99
CA GLU A 340 -0.01 1.27 -0.17
C GLU A 340 -0.82 2.54 0.16
N THR A 341 -2.06 2.35 0.62
CA THR A 341 -2.94 3.45 1.04
C THR A 341 -4.14 2.92 1.84
N ASP A 342 -4.79 3.81 2.59
CA ASP A 342 -6.14 3.59 3.09
C ASP A 342 -7.15 3.68 1.92
N VAL A 343 -8.10 2.74 1.85
CA VAL A 343 -9.11 2.67 0.78
C VAL A 343 -10.49 3.12 1.23
N VAL A 344 -10.87 2.86 2.49
CA VAL A 344 -12.16 3.33 3.05
C VAL A 344 -12.14 3.38 4.57
N THR A 345 -12.83 4.36 5.15
CA THR A 345 -13.20 4.39 6.57
C THR A 345 -14.72 4.42 6.70
N LYS A 346 -15.31 3.50 7.48
CA LYS A 346 -16.77 3.35 7.59
C LYS A 346 -17.22 3.16 9.03
N LYS A 347 -18.32 3.81 9.41
CA LYS A 347 -18.95 3.61 10.73
C LYS A 347 -19.55 2.21 10.85
N ILE A 348 -19.40 1.60 12.02
CA ILE A 348 -19.99 0.28 12.32
C ILE A 348 -21.29 0.46 13.09
N SER A 349 -22.34 -0.24 12.65
CA SER A 349 -23.62 -0.30 13.34
C SER A 349 -23.60 -1.30 14.50
N GLU A 350 -24.29 -0.98 15.60
CA GLU A 350 -24.32 -1.77 16.85
C GLU A 350 -25.29 -2.97 16.80
N ASN A 351 -25.45 -3.61 15.63
CA ASN A 351 -26.36 -4.75 15.49
C ASN A 351 -25.80 -6.04 16.15
N ASN A 352 -26.69 -7.03 16.37
CA ASN A 352 -26.36 -8.26 17.10
C ASN A 352 -25.56 -9.31 16.30
N LYS A 353 -25.27 -9.07 15.01
CA LYS A 353 -24.44 -9.99 14.21
C LYS A 353 -22.98 -9.87 14.62
N ASP A 354 -22.26 -10.97 14.54
CA ASP A 354 -20.82 -11.08 14.73
C ASP A 354 -19.99 -10.56 13.54
N TYR A 355 -20.59 -10.33 12.37
CA TYR A 355 -19.90 -9.80 11.19
C TYR A 355 -20.49 -8.50 10.62
N ARG A 356 -19.71 -7.76 9.82
CA ARG A 356 -20.16 -6.61 9.01
C ARG A 356 -19.71 -6.73 7.57
N ASP A 357 -20.64 -6.47 6.65
CA ASP A 357 -20.36 -6.36 5.23
C ASP A 357 -20.02 -4.90 4.89
N ILE A 358 -18.81 -4.64 4.39
CA ILE A 358 -18.36 -3.31 3.95
C ILE A 358 -18.12 -3.33 2.44
N THR A 359 -18.86 -2.50 1.71
CA THR A 359 -18.68 -2.29 0.28
C THR A 359 -18.07 -0.92 0.00
N PHE A 360 -17.07 -0.87 -0.87
CA PHE A 360 -16.38 0.35 -1.34
C PHE A 360 -15.90 0.18 -2.79
N SER A 361 -15.51 1.29 -3.43
CA SER A 361 -14.96 1.29 -4.78
C SER A 361 -13.44 1.41 -4.71
N LEU A 362 -12.73 0.57 -5.46
CA LEU A 362 -11.30 0.63 -5.65
C LEU A 362 -11.01 1.36 -6.97
N ASN A 363 -10.09 2.33 -6.92
CA ASN A 363 -9.75 3.21 -8.05
C ASN A 363 -8.53 2.67 -8.81
N ASN A 364 -8.24 3.23 -9.98
CA ASN A 364 -7.23 2.71 -10.91
C ASN A 364 -5.80 3.19 -10.64
N ALA A 365 -5.54 3.66 -9.42
CA ALA A 365 -4.23 4.16 -8.99
C ALA A 365 -3.25 3.05 -8.58
N PHE A 366 -3.67 1.78 -8.69
CA PHE A 366 -2.88 0.62 -8.29
C PHE A 366 -2.35 -0.10 -9.53
N GLU A 367 -1.12 -0.57 -9.45
CA GLU A 367 -0.49 -1.35 -10.51
C GLU A 367 -0.99 -2.81 -10.50
N ASN A 368 -0.69 -3.54 -11.57
CA ASN A 368 -0.95 -4.98 -11.59
C ASN A 368 -0.06 -5.67 -10.55
N GLY A 369 -0.65 -6.46 -9.66
CA GLY A 369 0.11 -7.09 -8.59
C GLY A 369 -0.75 -7.84 -7.59
N THR A 370 -0.07 -8.56 -6.69
CA THR A 370 -0.72 -9.24 -5.57
C THR A 370 -0.98 -8.23 -4.46
N TYR A 371 -2.19 -8.22 -3.93
CA TYR A 371 -2.60 -7.36 -2.82
C TYR A 371 -3.44 -8.16 -1.81
N PHE A 372 -3.58 -7.62 -0.61
CA PHE A 372 -4.59 -8.04 0.36
C PHE A 372 -5.13 -6.81 1.09
N PHE A 373 -6.29 -6.94 1.72
CA PHE A 373 -6.86 -5.87 2.54
C PHE A 373 -6.56 -6.12 4.01
N HIS A 374 -6.08 -5.09 4.71
CA HIS A 374 -5.92 -5.10 6.16
C HIS A 374 -7.00 -4.25 6.83
N VAL A 375 -7.53 -4.74 7.94
CA VAL A 375 -8.63 -4.10 8.68
C VAL A 375 -8.15 -3.55 10.02
N TYR A 376 -8.27 -2.24 10.19
CA TYR A 376 -8.11 -1.54 11.45
C TYR A 376 -9.49 -1.25 12.07
N ALA A 377 -9.76 -1.77 13.26
CA ALA A 377 -10.94 -1.47 14.03
C ALA A 377 -10.66 -0.32 14.99
N GLU A 378 -11.45 0.75 14.95
CA GLU A 378 -11.14 2.02 15.63
C GLU A 378 -12.29 2.52 16.52
N ASN A 379 -11.91 3.25 17.57
CA ASN A 379 -12.84 4.04 18.38
C ASN A 379 -13.19 5.40 17.72
N ASN A 380 -13.88 6.28 18.44
CA ASN A 380 -14.26 7.60 17.89
C ASN A 380 -13.05 8.49 17.57
N ASP A 381 -11.99 8.37 18.37
CA ASP A 381 -10.77 9.19 18.33
C ASP A 381 -9.72 8.65 17.34
N GLY A 382 -10.02 7.52 16.67
CA GLY A 382 -9.12 6.88 15.71
C GLY A 382 -8.05 5.99 16.35
N THR A 383 -8.20 5.62 17.63
CA THR A 383 -7.33 4.64 18.28
C THR A 383 -7.68 3.24 17.80
N GLU A 384 -6.68 2.47 17.42
CA GLU A 384 -6.81 1.09 17.00
C GLU A 384 -7.12 0.16 18.18
N LEU A 385 -8.14 -0.67 18.02
CA LEU A 385 -8.68 -1.56 19.05
C LEU A 385 -8.23 -3.02 18.87
N ASN A 386 -7.75 -3.39 17.68
CA ASN A 386 -7.42 -4.77 17.28
C ASN A 386 -5.92 -5.04 17.13
N VAL A 387 -5.09 -4.30 17.87
CA VAL A 387 -3.62 -4.38 17.88
C VAL A 387 -3.10 -5.79 18.29
N SER A 388 -3.93 -6.58 18.98
CA SER A 388 -3.60 -7.92 19.45
C SER A 388 -3.96 -9.03 18.46
N ASP A 389 -4.58 -8.74 17.31
CA ASP A 389 -5.01 -9.75 16.33
C ASP A 389 -3.91 -10.73 15.96
N VAL A 390 -4.20 -12.03 16.01
CA VAL A 390 -3.20 -13.10 15.90
C VAL A 390 -2.85 -13.42 14.44
N PHE A 391 -1.71 -14.09 14.23
CA PHE A 391 -1.43 -14.71 12.92
C PHE A 391 -2.40 -15.86 12.66
N ARG A 392 -2.79 -16.04 11.39
CA ARG A 392 -3.69 -17.16 11.00
C ARG A 392 -3.04 -18.52 11.19
N ASP A 393 -1.71 -18.59 11.09
CA ASP A 393 -0.91 -19.79 11.27
C ASP A 393 -0.47 -19.90 12.74
N GLU A 394 -0.89 -20.99 13.39
CA GLU A 394 -0.60 -21.26 14.80
C GLU A 394 0.90 -21.44 15.08
N ALA A 395 1.68 -21.98 14.13
CA ALA A 395 3.12 -22.14 14.31
C ALA A 395 3.84 -20.78 14.34
N ILE A 396 3.43 -19.86 13.46
CA ILE A 396 3.98 -18.51 13.36
C ILE A 396 3.56 -17.66 14.55
N GLN A 397 2.32 -17.80 15.02
CA GLN A 397 1.85 -17.13 16.23
C GLN A 397 2.69 -17.54 17.47
N ASN A 398 3.01 -18.83 17.62
CA ASN A 398 3.87 -19.31 18.69
C ASN A 398 5.31 -18.76 18.59
N GLU A 399 5.82 -18.55 17.39
CA GLU A 399 7.12 -17.92 17.17
C GLU A 399 7.11 -16.43 17.54
N TRP A 400 6.06 -15.71 17.13
CA TRP A 400 5.84 -14.31 17.51
C TRP A 400 5.79 -14.15 19.04
N GLU A 401 5.09 -15.03 19.76
CA GLU A 401 4.99 -14.96 21.22
C GLU A 401 6.35 -15.10 21.93
N LYS A 402 7.24 -15.94 21.38
CA LYS A 402 8.62 -16.05 21.88
C LYS A 402 9.43 -14.79 21.64
N ILE A 403 9.30 -14.18 20.47
CA ILE A 403 10.05 -12.98 20.09
C ILE A 403 9.52 -11.74 20.82
N LYS A 404 8.20 -11.65 21.02
CA LYS A 404 7.55 -10.59 21.79
C LYS A 404 8.10 -10.50 23.22
N ALA A 405 8.48 -11.62 23.82
CA ALA A 405 9.12 -11.65 25.14
C ALA A 405 10.53 -11.02 25.17
N THR A 406 11.20 -10.90 24.02
CA THR A 406 12.53 -10.28 23.90
C THR A 406 12.50 -8.78 23.57
N GLY A 407 11.36 -8.26 23.08
CA GLY A 407 11.12 -6.82 22.90
C GLY A 407 11.83 -6.12 21.73
N ASN A 408 12.49 -6.85 20.83
CA ASN A 408 13.40 -6.27 19.84
C ASN A 408 12.76 -5.77 18.52
N ILE A 409 11.55 -6.22 18.17
CA ILE A 409 10.89 -5.89 16.89
C ILE A 409 9.38 -5.71 17.09
N SER A 410 8.76 -4.87 16.26
CA SER A 410 7.30 -4.70 16.26
C SER A 410 6.58 -5.86 15.56
N LYS A 411 5.27 -6.02 15.79
CA LYS A 411 4.47 -7.08 15.16
C LYS A 411 4.37 -6.89 13.64
N GLU A 412 4.31 -5.64 13.20
CA GLU A 412 4.28 -5.26 11.79
C GLU A 412 5.62 -5.56 11.11
N GLU A 413 6.75 -5.26 11.78
CA GLU A 413 8.09 -5.61 11.29
C GLU A 413 8.26 -7.13 11.19
N PHE A 414 7.80 -7.87 12.20
CA PHE A 414 7.82 -9.33 12.18
C PHE A 414 6.93 -9.90 11.06
N GLN A 415 5.76 -9.31 10.82
CA GLN A 415 4.88 -9.67 9.72
C GLN A 415 5.55 -9.44 8.36
N GLN A 416 6.23 -8.30 8.17
CA GLN A 416 6.97 -8.01 6.93
C GLN A 416 8.12 -8.99 6.67
N GLN A 417 8.84 -9.39 7.73
CA GLN A 417 9.94 -10.36 7.62
C GLN A 417 9.45 -11.77 7.31
N THR A 418 8.39 -12.22 7.98
CA THR A 418 7.87 -13.59 7.86
C THR A 418 6.89 -13.78 6.70
N ARG A 419 6.28 -12.70 6.20
CA ARG A 419 5.29 -12.70 5.11
C ARG A 419 4.10 -13.61 5.41
N ARG A 420 3.48 -13.40 6.57
CA ARG A 420 2.35 -14.21 7.07
C ARG A 420 1.16 -13.33 7.42
N LEU A 421 -0.04 -13.79 7.10
CA LEU A 421 -1.28 -13.02 7.26
C LEU A 421 -1.83 -13.11 8.69
N LEU A 422 -2.37 -12.00 9.17
CA LEU A 422 -3.14 -11.87 10.40
C LEU A 422 -4.61 -12.25 10.18
N THR A 423 -5.35 -12.44 11.28
CA THR A 423 -6.80 -12.63 11.23
C THR A 423 -7.56 -11.40 10.72
N SER A 424 -6.96 -10.20 10.85
CA SER A 424 -7.41 -8.92 10.29
C SER A 424 -7.07 -8.71 8.82
N ASP A 425 -6.28 -9.59 8.22
CA ASP A 425 -6.00 -9.56 6.78
C ASP A 425 -7.06 -10.32 6.00
N SER A 426 -7.30 -9.96 4.75
CA SER A 426 -8.04 -10.78 3.78
C SER A 426 -7.14 -11.84 3.14
N ASP A 427 -7.74 -12.77 2.40
CA ASP A 427 -6.95 -13.58 1.46
C ASP A 427 -6.27 -12.68 0.42
N THR A 428 -5.11 -13.12 -0.07
CA THR A 428 -4.40 -12.44 -1.15
C THR A 428 -5.17 -12.60 -2.45
N PHE A 429 -5.21 -11.54 -3.24
CA PHE A 429 -5.78 -11.55 -4.58
C PHE A 429 -4.87 -10.82 -5.56
N PHE A 430 -4.89 -11.24 -6.81
CA PHE A 430 -4.18 -10.55 -7.88
C PHE A 430 -5.08 -9.47 -8.49
N LEU A 431 -4.63 -8.22 -8.40
CA LEU A 431 -5.27 -7.09 -9.05
C LEU A 431 -4.76 -6.99 -10.49
N GLN A 432 -5.69 -7.07 -11.44
CA GLN A 432 -5.42 -6.86 -12.86
C GLN A 432 -6.19 -5.64 -13.34
N VAL A 433 -5.48 -4.52 -13.48
CA VAL A 433 -5.90 -3.35 -14.24
C VAL A 433 -5.73 -3.68 -15.72
N VAL A 434 -6.86 -3.83 -16.40
CA VAL A 434 -6.89 -4.07 -17.83
C VAL A 434 -6.78 -2.72 -18.51
N ASN A 435 -5.57 -2.20 -18.72
CA ASN A 435 -5.43 -1.03 -19.59
C ASN A 435 -5.94 -1.43 -20.97
N ALA A 436 -6.80 -0.59 -21.57
CA ALA A 436 -7.22 -0.74 -22.97
C ALA A 436 -6.05 -0.68 -23.97
N THR A 437 -4.81 -0.54 -23.48
CA THR A 437 -3.56 -0.50 -24.23
C THR A 437 -2.51 -1.50 -23.73
N ASP A 438 -2.83 -2.42 -22.79
CA ASP A 438 -1.87 -3.44 -22.28
C ASP A 438 -2.13 -4.87 -22.80
N GLU A 439 -3.11 -5.08 -23.68
CA GLU A 439 -2.89 -6.07 -24.72
C GLU A 439 -2.10 -5.35 -25.82
N PRO A 440 -0.94 -5.86 -26.28
CA PRO A 440 -0.59 -5.58 -27.65
C PRO A 440 -1.70 -6.22 -28.50
N GLU A 441 -2.77 -5.45 -28.78
CA GLU A 441 -3.51 -5.58 -30.03
C GLU A 441 -2.56 -5.17 -31.17
N GLU A 442 -1.50 -5.95 -31.36
CA GLU A 442 -0.86 -6.13 -32.65
C GLU A 442 -0.90 -7.62 -33.01
N THR A 443 -2.00 -8.31 -32.70
CA THR A 443 -2.40 -9.45 -33.52
C THR A 443 -2.84 -8.94 -34.88
N GLY A 444 -1.89 -8.53 -35.72
CA GLY A 444 -2.14 -8.17 -37.12
C GLY A 444 -1.09 -7.33 -37.83
N THR A 445 -0.28 -6.52 -37.13
CA THR A 445 0.73 -5.61 -37.72
C THR A 445 2.13 -5.97 -37.23
N ARG A 446 3.17 -5.74 -38.04
CA ARG A 446 4.55 -6.13 -37.71
C ARG A 446 5.05 -5.31 -36.52
N MET A 447 5.38 -5.97 -35.42
CA MET A 447 5.79 -5.34 -34.17
C MET A 447 7.16 -4.68 -34.29
N LYS A 448 7.32 -3.45 -33.79
CA LYS A 448 8.63 -2.77 -33.81
C LYS A 448 9.45 -3.10 -32.56
N ILE A 449 10.70 -3.49 -32.75
CA ILE A 449 11.65 -3.89 -31.69
C ILE A 449 13.04 -3.33 -31.97
N ASN A 450 13.96 -3.42 -30.99
CA ASN A 450 15.29 -2.82 -31.12
C ASN A 450 16.34 -3.76 -31.73
N ASN A 451 16.23 -5.07 -31.54
CA ASN A 451 17.18 -6.05 -32.05
C ASN A 451 16.57 -7.46 -32.16
N VAL A 452 17.26 -8.36 -32.84
CA VAL A 452 16.84 -9.76 -33.04
C VAL A 452 16.81 -10.55 -31.72
N LEU A 453 17.63 -10.21 -30.73
CA LEU A 453 17.62 -10.86 -29.42
C LEU A 453 16.30 -10.63 -28.66
N GLN A 454 15.70 -9.44 -28.78
CA GLN A 454 14.35 -9.17 -28.24
C GLN A 454 13.27 -10.02 -28.93
N ALA A 455 13.38 -10.25 -30.24
CA ALA A 455 12.48 -11.15 -30.96
C ALA A 455 12.59 -12.59 -30.43
N TYR A 456 13.82 -13.04 -30.17
CA TYR A 456 14.08 -14.35 -29.58
C TYR A 456 13.40 -14.48 -28.21
N PHE A 457 13.56 -13.51 -27.31
CA PHE A 457 12.91 -13.54 -26.00
C PHE A 457 11.39 -13.59 -26.11
N ARG A 458 10.78 -12.77 -26.97
CA ARG A 458 9.32 -12.78 -27.23
C ARG A 458 8.83 -14.16 -27.67
N TYR A 459 9.49 -14.73 -28.65
CA TYR A 459 9.15 -16.05 -29.18
C TYR A 459 9.24 -17.14 -28.11
N ARG A 460 10.34 -17.17 -27.36
CA ARG A 460 10.59 -18.18 -26.31
C ARG A 460 9.64 -18.04 -25.11
N ILE A 461 9.37 -16.81 -24.68
CA ILE A 461 8.38 -16.52 -23.62
C ILE A 461 6.98 -16.98 -24.06
N GLU A 462 6.60 -16.78 -25.32
CA GLU A 462 5.31 -17.26 -25.85
C GLU A 462 5.21 -18.80 -25.80
N LEU A 463 6.26 -19.52 -26.22
CA LEU A 463 6.31 -20.99 -26.14
C LEU A 463 6.23 -21.48 -24.69
N ASN A 464 7.01 -20.87 -23.79
CA ASN A 464 7.03 -21.23 -22.38
C ASN A 464 5.67 -21.02 -21.72
N ARG A 465 4.99 -19.89 -22.00
CA ARG A 465 3.62 -19.61 -21.54
C ARG A 465 2.61 -20.65 -22.02
N LYS A 466 2.76 -21.17 -23.24
CA LYS A 466 1.90 -22.21 -23.79
C LYS A 466 2.28 -23.62 -23.32
N GLY A 467 3.36 -23.76 -22.54
CA GLY A 467 3.92 -25.06 -22.15
C GLY A 467 4.39 -25.89 -23.35
N GLN A 468 4.74 -25.23 -24.46
CA GLN A 468 5.25 -25.85 -25.67
C GLN A 468 6.75 -26.13 -25.56
N GLU A 469 7.27 -26.98 -26.45
CA GLU A 469 8.69 -27.26 -26.52
C GLU A 469 9.46 -25.96 -26.83
N LEU A 470 10.49 -25.67 -26.03
CA LEU A 470 11.29 -24.45 -26.12
C LEU A 470 12.31 -24.57 -27.26
N THR A 471 11.84 -24.40 -28.49
CA THR A 471 12.69 -24.46 -29.70
C THR A 471 13.38 -23.13 -29.98
N ILE A 472 14.49 -23.16 -30.71
CA ILE A 472 15.14 -21.96 -31.25
C ILE A 472 14.35 -21.51 -32.49
N PRO A 473 13.99 -20.22 -32.63
CA PRO A 473 13.23 -19.75 -33.77
C PRO A 473 14.00 -19.88 -35.08
N GLN A 474 13.29 -20.19 -36.17
CA GLN A 474 13.84 -20.16 -37.53
C GLN A 474 13.13 -19.09 -38.36
N ARG A 475 13.91 -18.36 -39.15
CA ARG A 475 13.41 -17.28 -39.99
C ARG A 475 12.61 -17.81 -41.18
N GLN A 476 11.52 -17.13 -41.52
CA GLN A 476 10.63 -17.48 -42.63
C GLN A 476 10.55 -16.34 -43.64
N ALA A 477 10.30 -16.68 -44.91
CA ALA A 477 10.13 -15.71 -45.99
C ALA A 477 8.92 -14.79 -45.76
N ILE A 478 9.07 -13.53 -46.17
CA ILE A 478 8.03 -12.50 -46.06
C ILE A 478 7.33 -12.33 -47.41
N ASN A 479 6.05 -12.69 -47.45
CA ASN A 479 5.21 -12.56 -48.64
C ASN A 479 4.54 -11.17 -48.65
N ASP A 480 5.28 -10.12 -48.98
CA ASP A 480 4.72 -8.77 -49.17
C ASP A 480 4.93 -8.25 -50.60
N LYS A 481 3.96 -7.48 -51.10
CA LYS A 481 3.93 -6.87 -52.44
C LYS A 481 4.24 -5.36 -52.41
N SER A 482 4.53 -4.77 -51.24
CA SER A 482 4.75 -3.33 -51.08
C SER A 482 6.24 -2.92 -51.18
N GLY A 483 6.54 -1.97 -52.08
CA GLY A 483 7.74 -1.12 -52.07
C GLY A 483 9.09 -1.74 -52.49
N LYS A 484 10.11 -0.86 -52.55
CA LYS A 484 11.54 -1.20 -52.76
C LYS A 484 12.04 -1.99 -51.54
N THR A 485 12.09 -3.32 -51.67
CA THR A 485 12.62 -4.25 -50.65
C THR A 485 13.87 -4.93 -51.20
N SER A 486 14.68 -5.57 -50.35
CA SER A 486 15.81 -6.37 -50.81
C SER A 486 15.36 -7.62 -51.57
N ASP A 487 16.20 -8.06 -52.52
CA ASP A 487 15.92 -9.20 -53.40
C ASP A 487 16.28 -10.56 -52.79
N ASP A 488 16.64 -10.60 -51.50
CA ASP A 488 16.92 -11.85 -50.79
C ASP A 488 15.64 -12.66 -50.50
N GLU A 489 15.81 -13.97 -50.30
CA GLU A 489 14.70 -14.91 -50.05
C GLU A 489 13.77 -14.47 -48.91
N TYR A 490 14.32 -13.82 -47.89
CA TYR A 490 13.58 -13.39 -46.71
C TYR A 490 13.01 -11.96 -46.81
N LYS A 491 13.38 -11.19 -47.85
CA LYS A 491 13.10 -9.76 -47.98
C LYS A 491 13.52 -8.97 -46.74
N SER A 492 14.79 -9.13 -46.37
CA SER A 492 15.34 -8.65 -45.10
C SER A 492 15.28 -7.15 -44.90
N TRP A 493 15.46 -6.34 -45.94
CA TRP A 493 15.53 -4.89 -45.84
C TRP A 493 14.37 -4.21 -46.54
N GLN A 494 13.83 -3.20 -45.87
CA GLN A 494 12.95 -2.21 -46.45
C GLN A 494 13.62 -0.83 -46.40
N PHE A 495 13.67 -0.14 -47.53
CA PHE A 495 14.40 1.12 -47.68
C PHE A 495 13.46 2.33 -47.65
N ALA A 496 13.78 3.31 -46.81
CA ALA A 496 13.22 4.66 -46.81
C ALA A 496 14.36 5.69 -46.86
N THR A 497 14.03 6.98 -47.01
CA THR A 497 15.02 8.05 -47.24
C THR A 497 16.09 8.15 -46.15
N HIS A 498 15.70 8.10 -44.87
CA HIS A 498 16.63 8.25 -43.73
C HIS A 498 16.72 7.00 -42.83
N ILE A 499 15.90 5.98 -43.11
CA ILE A 499 15.73 4.80 -42.25
C ILE A 499 15.79 3.54 -43.12
N LYS A 500 16.58 2.55 -42.70
CA LYS A 500 16.50 1.17 -43.19
C LYS A 500 15.82 0.31 -42.14
N THR A 501 14.78 -0.43 -42.54
CA THR A 501 14.05 -1.29 -41.61
C THR A 501 14.35 -2.75 -41.91
N PHE A 502 14.96 -3.45 -40.95
CA PHE A 502 15.17 -4.89 -41.02
C PHE A 502 13.88 -5.63 -40.67
N GLN A 503 13.48 -6.58 -41.50
CA GLN A 503 12.24 -7.34 -41.38
C GLN A 503 12.54 -8.77 -40.92
N LEU A 504 11.90 -9.21 -39.84
CA LEU A 504 12.12 -10.52 -39.24
C LEU A 504 10.79 -11.23 -39.02
N ARG A 505 10.67 -12.46 -39.51
CA ARG A 505 9.47 -13.27 -39.31
C ARG A 505 9.83 -14.68 -38.87
N TYR A 506 9.19 -15.15 -37.80
CA TYR A 506 9.31 -16.54 -37.33
C TYR A 506 8.06 -17.37 -37.63
N ASN A 507 6.87 -16.77 -37.54
CA ASN A 507 5.60 -17.39 -37.94
C ASN A 507 4.54 -16.33 -38.27
N THR A 508 3.25 -16.67 -38.28
CA THR A 508 2.15 -15.71 -38.52
C THR A 508 1.97 -14.71 -37.37
N ASN A 509 2.29 -15.11 -36.14
CA ASN A 509 2.05 -14.31 -34.94
C ASN A 509 3.31 -13.57 -34.46
N ASN A 510 4.48 -13.98 -34.93
CA ASN A 510 5.79 -13.44 -34.57
C ASN A 510 6.41 -12.80 -35.82
N ASN A 511 6.09 -11.53 -36.03
CA ASN A 511 6.55 -10.72 -37.16
C ASN A 511 7.02 -9.36 -36.65
N TYR A 512 8.26 -9.01 -36.94
CA TYR A 512 8.98 -7.91 -36.31
C TYR A 512 9.67 -7.00 -37.33
N GLN A 513 9.87 -5.75 -36.92
CA GLN A 513 10.60 -4.72 -37.65
C GLN A 513 11.62 -4.03 -36.75
N ILE A 514 12.84 -3.86 -37.24
CA ILE A 514 13.91 -3.13 -36.56
C ILE A 514 14.29 -1.93 -37.44
N PRO A 515 13.76 -0.73 -37.16
CA PRO A 515 14.08 0.49 -37.89
C PRO A 515 15.40 1.09 -37.41
N LEU A 516 16.34 1.28 -38.34
CA LEU A 516 17.68 1.78 -38.07
C LEU A 516 17.94 3.06 -38.87
N SER A 517 18.56 4.05 -38.23
CA SER A 517 19.06 5.25 -38.91
C SER A 517 20.18 4.87 -39.88
N ILE A 518 20.13 5.41 -41.10
CA ILE A 518 21.17 5.18 -42.11
C ILE A 518 22.54 5.68 -41.60
N LYS A 519 22.59 6.84 -40.95
CA LYS A 519 23.84 7.42 -40.44
C LYS A 519 24.49 6.56 -39.36
N LEU A 520 23.69 5.99 -38.43
CA LEU A 520 24.20 5.08 -37.41
C LEU A 520 24.65 3.74 -38.00
N LEU A 521 23.89 3.23 -38.96
CA LEU A 521 24.24 2.01 -39.70
C LEU A 521 25.57 2.17 -40.45
N GLU A 522 25.80 3.31 -41.11
CA GLU A 522 27.05 3.61 -41.80
C GLU A 522 28.26 3.61 -40.85
N LEU A 523 28.10 4.18 -39.65
CA LEU A 523 29.15 4.17 -38.61
C LEU A 523 29.48 2.74 -38.18
N GLU A 524 28.47 1.94 -37.84
CA GLU A 524 28.68 0.57 -37.38
C GLU A 524 29.27 -0.33 -38.48
N GLU A 525 28.72 -0.26 -39.68
CA GLU A 525 29.25 -0.99 -40.85
C GLU A 525 30.72 -0.63 -41.12
N THR A 526 31.11 0.63 -40.91
CA THR A 526 32.49 1.07 -41.08
C THR A 526 33.42 0.42 -40.05
N ILE A 527 33.00 0.29 -38.79
CA ILE A 527 33.76 -0.44 -37.76
C ILE A 527 33.89 -1.92 -38.13
N LEU A 528 32.77 -2.55 -38.53
CA LEU A 528 32.72 -3.97 -38.90
C LEU A 528 33.61 -4.30 -40.09
N LYS A 529 33.59 -3.47 -41.14
CA LYS A 529 34.42 -3.63 -42.34
C LYS A 529 35.92 -3.46 -42.05
N ASN A 530 36.28 -2.79 -40.96
CA ASN A 530 37.66 -2.60 -40.48
C ASN A 530 38.04 -3.58 -39.36
N SER A 531 37.50 -4.81 -39.38
CA SER A 531 37.67 -5.84 -38.35
C SER A 531 39.13 -6.23 -38.02
N LYS A 532 40.07 -6.02 -38.94
CA LYS A 532 41.49 -6.35 -38.75
C LYS A 532 42.28 -5.34 -37.90
N LYS A 533 41.73 -4.16 -37.66
CA LYS A 533 42.41 -3.03 -37.00
C LYS A 533 41.59 -2.55 -35.82
N LEU A 534 42.23 -2.37 -34.66
CA LEU A 534 41.59 -1.74 -33.50
C LEU A 534 41.76 -0.23 -33.60
N GLY A 535 40.67 0.49 -33.36
CA GLY A 535 40.58 1.89 -33.73
C GLY A 535 39.27 2.53 -33.33
N TYR A 536 39.08 3.76 -33.79
CA TYR A 536 37.86 4.54 -33.58
C TYR A 536 37.46 5.22 -34.90
N ILE A 537 36.27 5.82 -34.95
CA ILE A 537 35.84 6.60 -36.11
C ILE A 537 35.88 8.09 -35.78
N ASP A 538 36.48 8.89 -36.66
CA ASP A 538 36.24 10.33 -36.74
C ASP A 538 35.07 10.59 -37.69
N ALA A 539 34.00 11.20 -37.20
CA ALA A 539 32.82 11.53 -37.99
C ALA A 539 32.47 13.01 -37.89
N ILE A 540 31.93 13.57 -38.99
CA ILE A 540 31.43 14.94 -39.03
C ILE A 540 29.95 14.90 -39.46
N ILE A 541 29.09 15.57 -38.69
CA ILE A 541 27.68 15.75 -39.01
C ILE A 541 27.36 17.23 -39.22
N SER A 542 26.62 17.51 -40.29
CA SER A 542 26.12 18.85 -40.61
C SER A 542 25.00 19.27 -39.67
N ASP A 543 24.69 20.56 -39.65
CA ASP A 543 23.52 21.12 -38.95
C ASP A 543 22.18 20.82 -39.66
N ASN A 544 22.23 20.22 -40.84
CA ASN A 544 21.07 19.87 -41.66
C ASN A 544 20.58 18.43 -41.42
N TYR A 545 19.50 18.28 -40.67
CA TYR A 545 18.89 16.98 -40.40
C TYR A 545 18.31 16.27 -41.66
N THR A 546 18.13 16.98 -42.78
CA THR A 546 17.62 16.39 -44.04
C THR A 546 18.70 15.70 -44.88
N ASP A 547 19.97 15.80 -44.49
CA ASP A 547 21.05 15.08 -45.18
C ASP A 547 20.89 13.57 -44.97
N GLU A 548 21.03 12.78 -46.02
CA GLU A 548 20.88 11.30 -45.97
C GLU A 548 22.06 10.61 -45.29
N THR A 549 23.28 11.14 -45.46
CA THR A 549 24.54 10.56 -45.00
C THR A 549 25.32 11.51 -44.09
N LEU A 550 26.36 11.02 -43.43
CA LEU A 550 27.30 11.86 -42.69
C LEU A 550 28.20 12.65 -43.67
N LYS A 551 28.70 13.82 -43.24
CA LYS A 551 29.62 14.66 -44.04
C LYS A 551 30.99 14.02 -44.18
N SER A 552 31.44 13.31 -43.14
CA SER A 552 32.70 12.57 -43.14
C SER A 552 32.63 11.37 -42.20
N ILE A 553 33.26 10.26 -42.58
CA ILE A 553 33.46 9.07 -41.77
C ILE A 553 34.87 8.56 -42.06
N ILE A 554 35.78 8.65 -41.09
CA ILE A 554 37.19 8.29 -41.24
C ILE A 554 37.57 7.29 -40.15
N PRO A 555 37.86 6.02 -40.47
CA PRO A 555 38.40 5.08 -39.49
C PRO A 555 39.84 5.46 -39.15
N ARG A 556 40.15 5.50 -37.85
CA ARG A 556 41.47 5.77 -37.27
C ARG A 556 41.96 4.52 -36.57
N GLU A 557 43.15 4.07 -36.95
CA GLU A 557 43.85 2.98 -36.27
C GLU A 557 44.64 3.53 -35.09
N ILE A 558 44.78 2.74 -34.03
CA ILE A 558 45.69 3.07 -32.94
C ILE A 558 47.07 2.55 -33.31
N ASP A 559 47.90 3.46 -33.80
CA ASP A 559 49.31 3.20 -34.09
C ASP A 559 50.10 3.05 -32.77
N ASP A 560 51.28 2.40 -32.82
CA ASP A 560 52.22 2.23 -31.69
C ASP A 560 51.82 1.23 -30.57
N LEU A 561 50.82 0.37 -30.78
CA LEU A 561 50.45 -0.72 -29.86
C LEU A 561 50.65 -2.11 -30.46
N GLN A 562 51.28 -3.01 -29.70
CA GLN A 562 51.35 -4.41 -30.05
C GLN A 562 50.05 -5.11 -29.65
N ILE A 563 49.24 -5.45 -30.64
CA ILE A 563 47.97 -6.14 -30.47
C ILE A 563 48.17 -7.65 -30.68
N PRO A 564 47.73 -8.53 -29.77
CA PRO A 564 47.83 -9.97 -29.94
C PRO A 564 47.11 -10.46 -31.20
N GLN A 565 47.77 -11.34 -31.94
CA GLN A 565 47.20 -11.92 -33.16
C GLN A 565 45.92 -12.73 -32.85
N SER A 566 45.86 -13.40 -31.69
CA SER A 566 44.68 -14.13 -31.22
C SER A 566 43.45 -13.22 -31.10
N LEU A 567 43.61 -12.03 -30.51
CA LEU A 567 42.55 -11.03 -30.39
C LEU A 567 42.04 -10.58 -31.77
N ILE A 568 42.95 -10.28 -32.70
CA ILE A 568 42.58 -9.88 -34.07
C ILE A 568 41.80 -11.00 -34.76
N GLU A 569 42.23 -12.26 -34.62
CA GLU A 569 41.55 -13.41 -35.21
C GLU A 569 40.12 -13.58 -34.66
N LYS A 570 39.93 -13.48 -33.35
CA LYS A 570 38.59 -13.54 -32.73
C LYS A 570 37.71 -12.38 -33.16
N ARG A 571 38.25 -11.15 -33.19
CA ARG A 571 37.52 -9.95 -33.66
C ARG A 571 37.09 -10.11 -35.12
N VAL A 572 37.99 -10.51 -36.00
CA VAL A 572 37.69 -10.75 -37.43
C VAL A 572 36.61 -11.80 -37.58
N SER A 573 36.71 -12.92 -36.87
CA SER A 573 35.70 -13.99 -36.92
C SER A 573 34.32 -13.48 -36.52
N LEU A 574 34.21 -12.79 -35.38
CA LEU A 574 32.95 -12.26 -34.88
C LEU A 574 32.37 -11.19 -35.82
N PHE A 575 33.16 -10.21 -36.24
CA PHE A 575 32.69 -9.10 -37.07
C PHE A 575 32.27 -9.58 -38.46
N GLU A 576 32.99 -10.55 -39.02
CA GLU A 576 32.59 -11.21 -40.26
C GLU A 576 31.28 -11.99 -40.11
N SER A 577 31.05 -12.61 -38.96
CA SER A 577 29.79 -13.29 -38.67
C SER A 577 28.64 -12.29 -38.55
N ILE A 578 28.85 -11.13 -37.93
CA ILE A 578 27.84 -10.06 -37.82
C ILE A 578 27.48 -9.53 -39.21
N LEU A 579 28.48 -9.18 -40.04
CA LEU A 579 28.25 -8.68 -41.39
C LEU A 579 27.42 -9.67 -42.24
N LYS A 580 27.68 -10.97 -42.11
CA LYS A 580 26.97 -12.03 -42.84
C LYS A 580 25.54 -12.30 -42.34
N SER A 581 25.12 -11.67 -41.24
CA SER A 581 23.78 -11.87 -40.67
C SER A 581 22.66 -11.28 -41.53
N ALA A 582 22.99 -10.36 -42.44
CA ALA A 582 22.06 -9.79 -43.41
C ALA A 582 22.63 -9.87 -44.85
N PRO A 583 21.77 -9.74 -45.89
CA PRO A 583 22.17 -9.76 -47.29
C PRO A 583 23.26 -8.73 -47.61
N ASP A 584 24.03 -8.98 -48.68
CA ASP A 584 25.08 -8.08 -49.17
C ASP A 584 26.14 -7.67 -48.13
N ARG A 585 26.29 -8.49 -47.07
CA ARG A 585 27.19 -8.22 -45.94
C ARG A 585 26.87 -6.90 -45.23
N THR A 586 25.58 -6.61 -45.04
CA THR A 586 25.06 -5.40 -44.39
C THR A 586 24.57 -5.64 -42.95
N GLY A 587 24.88 -6.80 -42.38
CA GLY A 587 24.45 -7.13 -41.02
C GLY A 587 25.16 -6.26 -39.98
N VAL A 588 24.41 -5.91 -38.93
CA VAL A 588 24.86 -5.17 -37.74
C VAL A 588 24.46 -5.92 -36.47
N ILE A 589 24.88 -5.46 -35.29
CA ILE A 589 24.59 -6.20 -34.06
C ILE A 589 23.09 -6.33 -33.79
N GLU A 590 22.29 -5.32 -34.18
CA GLU A 590 20.84 -5.34 -33.99
C GLU A 590 20.17 -6.42 -34.85
N THR A 591 20.78 -6.78 -35.99
CA THR A 591 20.29 -7.84 -36.89
C THR A 591 20.90 -9.21 -36.60
N TYR A 592 21.83 -9.30 -35.64
CA TYR A 592 22.60 -10.51 -35.38
C TYR A 592 21.87 -11.46 -34.41
N GLU A 593 21.88 -12.76 -34.73
CA GLU A 593 21.33 -13.82 -33.88
C GLU A 593 22.28 -14.15 -32.72
N VAL A 594 22.45 -13.20 -31.80
CA VAL A 594 23.38 -13.29 -30.65
C VAL A 594 23.23 -14.61 -29.88
N PHE A 595 22.00 -15.11 -29.73
CA PHE A 595 21.69 -16.36 -29.02
C PHE A 595 22.36 -17.61 -29.65
N ASN A 596 22.74 -17.58 -30.92
CA ASN A 596 23.48 -18.67 -31.58
C ASN A 596 25.01 -18.52 -31.47
N HIS A 597 25.51 -17.37 -31.01
CA HIS A 597 26.92 -16.96 -31.10
C HIS A 597 27.51 -16.46 -29.78
N ILE A 598 26.91 -16.85 -28.65
CA ILE A 598 27.37 -16.46 -27.31
C ILE A 598 28.84 -16.84 -27.09
N GLY A 599 29.27 -18.02 -27.54
CA GLY A 599 30.66 -18.48 -27.43
C GLY A 599 31.65 -17.56 -28.14
N ASP A 600 31.36 -17.20 -29.39
CA ASP A 600 32.21 -16.32 -30.21
C ASP A 600 32.41 -14.94 -29.55
N ILE A 601 31.34 -14.39 -28.97
CA ILE A 601 31.37 -13.10 -28.26
C ILE A 601 32.21 -13.19 -26.98
N LYS A 602 32.01 -14.25 -26.19
CA LYS A 602 32.78 -14.48 -24.95
C LYS A 602 34.27 -14.61 -25.22
N GLU A 603 34.65 -15.39 -26.24
CA GLU A 603 36.06 -15.57 -26.62
C GLU A 603 36.71 -14.27 -27.07
N TYR A 604 36.01 -13.43 -27.86
CA TYR A 604 36.50 -12.11 -28.24
C TYR A 604 36.72 -11.21 -27.01
N ILE A 605 35.74 -11.15 -26.11
CA ILE A 605 35.81 -10.32 -24.90
C ILE A 605 36.92 -10.78 -23.97
N HIS A 606 37.11 -12.09 -23.82
CA HIS A 606 38.19 -12.68 -23.03
C HIS A 606 39.57 -12.24 -23.53
N GLU A 607 39.85 -12.44 -24.83
CA GLU A 607 41.12 -12.03 -25.45
C GLU A 607 41.33 -10.52 -25.35
N TYR A 608 40.25 -9.73 -25.50
CA TYR A 608 40.30 -8.29 -25.36
C TYR A 608 40.67 -7.88 -23.94
N HIS A 609 40.06 -8.51 -22.93
CA HIS A 609 40.33 -8.22 -21.52
C HIS A 609 41.75 -8.63 -21.10
N VAL A 610 42.20 -9.82 -21.52
CA VAL A 610 43.58 -10.29 -21.29
C VAL A 610 44.59 -9.33 -21.89
N TRP A 611 44.34 -8.84 -23.11
CA TRP A 611 45.19 -7.83 -23.73
C TRP A 611 45.23 -6.53 -22.93
N LEU A 612 44.08 -5.98 -22.53
CA LEU A 612 44.05 -4.75 -21.72
C LEU A 612 44.78 -4.91 -20.39
N LYS A 613 44.63 -6.04 -19.70
CA LYS A 613 45.38 -6.36 -18.47
C LYS A 613 46.88 -6.41 -18.71
N SER A 614 47.34 -6.89 -19.87
CA SER A 614 48.77 -6.91 -20.21
C SER A 614 49.39 -5.52 -20.39
N LEU A 615 48.56 -4.48 -20.58
CA LEU A 615 49.02 -3.09 -20.67
C LEU A 615 49.29 -2.48 -19.29
N ASP A 616 48.72 -3.04 -18.21
CA ASP A 616 48.89 -2.62 -16.80
C ASP A 616 50.36 -2.67 -16.35
N GLU A 617 51.14 -3.62 -16.88
CA GLU A 617 52.55 -3.83 -16.49
C GLU A 617 53.54 -2.80 -17.10
N LYS A 618 53.08 -1.92 -18.00
CA LYS A 618 53.92 -0.94 -18.71
C LYS A 618 53.42 0.47 -18.39
N ASN A 619 54.31 1.38 -17.95
CA ASN A 619 54.00 2.80 -17.73
C ASN A 619 53.29 3.42 -18.96
N MET A 620 51.95 3.42 -18.96
CA MET A 620 51.11 3.90 -20.06
C MET A 620 51.08 5.43 -20.06
N SER A 621 51.33 6.06 -21.20
CA SER A 621 51.19 7.52 -21.32
C SER A 621 49.71 7.93 -21.30
N GLN A 622 49.44 9.17 -20.86
CA GLN A 622 48.07 9.69 -20.85
C GLN A 622 47.47 9.73 -22.27
N SER A 623 48.26 10.07 -23.29
CA SER A 623 47.81 10.07 -24.69
C SER A 623 47.43 8.68 -25.18
N LEU A 624 48.20 7.65 -24.80
CA LEU A 624 47.89 6.27 -25.14
C LEU A 624 46.62 5.79 -24.43
N ALA A 625 46.41 6.19 -23.17
CA ALA A 625 45.19 5.92 -22.42
C ALA A 625 43.94 6.56 -23.07
N VAL A 626 44.07 7.74 -23.70
CA VAL A 626 43.00 8.38 -24.49
C VAL A 626 42.67 7.59 -25.76
N LEU A 627 43.67 7.04 -26.43
CA LEU A 627 43.46 6.21 -27.62
C LEU A 627 42.80 4.87 -27.26
N ILE A 628 43.32 4.17 -26.24
CA ILE A 628 42.79 2.86 -25.82
C ILE A 628 41.34 2.95 -25.34
N GLN A 629 40.98 3.97 -24.55
CA GLN A 629 39.58 4.15 -24.12
C GLN A 629 38.62 4.48 -25.28
N SER A 630 39.15 4.80 -26.46
CA SER A 630 38.37 5.18 -27.63
C SER A 630 38.16 4.02 -28.63
N ILE A 631 38.72 2.84 -28.36
CA ILE A 631 38.53 1.66 -29.23
C ILE A 631 37.04 1.36 -29.42
N ASP A 632 36.64 1.12 -30.66
CA ASP A 632 35.25 0.84 -31.07
C ASP A 632 34.26 1.95 -30.63
N THR A 633 34.73 3.21 -30.56
CA THR A 633 33.90 4.42 -30.35
C THR A 633 33.87 5.33 -31.58
N VAL A 634 32.95 6.29 -31.60
CA VAL A 634 32.89 7.35 -32.63
C VAL A 634 33.15 8.71 -32.00
N SER A 635 34.20 9.40 -32.43
CA SER A 635 34.43 10.82 -32.15
C SER A 635 33.63 11.64 -33.17
N LEU A 636 32.61 12.36 -32.69
CA LEU A 636 31.65 13.09 -33.51
C LEU A 636 31.87 14.60 -33.39
N GLN A 637 32.14 15.25 -34.52
CA GLN A 637 32.11 16.70 -34.67
C GLN A 637 30.76 17.12 -35.23
N ILE A 638 30.10 18.05 -34.52
CA ILE A 638 28.74 18.50 -34.83
C ILE A 638 28.84 19.96 -35.26
N GLU A 639 28.46 20.23 -36.50
CA GLU A 639 28.28 21.60 -37.00
C GLU A 639 27.00 22.16 -36.38
N MET A 640 27.14 23.29 -35.70
CA MET A 640 26.05 23.95 -35.00
C MET A 640 25.43 25.05 -35.87
N PRO A 641 24.15 25.43 -35.66
CA PRO A 641 23.50 26.49 -36.44
C PRO A 641 24.16 27.88 -36.31
N ASP A 642 25.01 28.08 -35.29
CA ASP A 642 25.77 29.30 -35.04
C ASP A 642 27.22 29.24 -35.59
N ASP A 643 27.48 28.33 -36.54
CA ASP A 643 28.78 28.04 -37.15
C ASP A 643 29.86 27.51 -36.19
N ARG A 644 29.51 27.21 -34.93
CA ARG A 644 30.45 26.59 -33.98
C ARG A 644 30.51 25.08 -34.19
N ILE A 645 31.59 24.46 -33.72
CA ILE A 645 31.74 23.01 -33.70
C ILE A 645 31.60 22.52 -32.26
N ALA A 646 30.62 21.64 -32.03
CA ALA A 646 30.52 20.89 -30.80
C ALA A 646 31.17 19.51 -30.95
N HIS A 647 31.81 19.03 -29.89
CA HIS A 647 32.47 17.72 -29.86
C HIS A 647 31.69 16.77 -28.93
N ALA A 648 31.45 15.57 -29.42
CA ALA A 648 30.80 14.49 -28.68
C ALA A 648 31.45 13.15 -29.01
N LYS A 649 31.19 12.13 -28.18
CA LYS A 649 31.63 10.76 -28.44
C LYS A 649 30.45 9.79 -28.33
N LEU A 650 30.36 8.84 -29.25
CA LEU A 650 29.39 7.76 -29.23
C LEU A 650 30.06 6.45 -28.80
N LEU A 651 29.50 5.81 -27.79
CA LEU A 651 29.82 4.43 -27.45
C LEU A 651 28.97 3.52 -28.32
N THR A 652 29.62 2.74 -29.19
CA THR A 652 28.92 1.95 -30.20
C THR A 652 28.37 0.64 -29.63
N PRO A 653 27.35 0.04 -30.27
CA PRO A 653 26.84 -1.27 -29.91
C PRO A 653 27.89 -2.41 -29.99
N LEU A 654 28.96 -2.22 -30.75
CA LEU A 654 30.06 -3.18 -30.94
C LEU A 654 31.13 -3.13 -29.85
N HIS A 655 31.10 -2.10 -29.00
CA HIS A 655 32.10 -1.97 -27.95
C HIS A 655 32.07 -3.18 -27.00
N PRO A 656 33.21 -3.74 -26.55
CA PRO A 656 33.25 -4.99 -25.77
C PRO A 656 32.34 -5.05 -24.54
N ILE A 657 32.17 -3.96 -23.78
CA ILE A 657 31.23 -3.91 -22.64
C ILE A 657 29.76 -4.03 -23.07
N ARG A 658 29.40 -3.56 -24.27
CA ARG A 658 28.06 -3.67 -24.85
C ARG A 658 27.79 -5.10 -25.30
N LEU A 659 28.74 -5.71 -25.98
CA LEU A 659 28.67 -7.13 -26.33
C LEU A 659 28.56 -8.02 -25.08
N GLY A 660 29.31 -7.70 -24.02
CA GLY A 660 29.20 -8.39 -22.72
C GLY A 660 27.81 -8.25 -22.09
N TRP A 661 27.19 -7.08 -22.21
CA TRP A 661 25.81 -6.86 -21.75
C TRP A 661 24.80 -7.76 -22.47
N LEU A 662 24.94 -7.94 -23.80
CA LEU A 662 24.05 -8.80 -24.58
C LEU A 662 24.14 -10.27 -24.15
N VAL A 663 25.35 -10.75 -23.83
CA VAL A 663 25.55 -12.08 -23.27
C VAL A 663 24.94 -12.18 -21.87
N ASN A 664 25.20 -11.19 -21.00
CA ASN A 664 24.71 -11.20 -19.62
C ASN A 664 23.18 -11.20 -19.53
N ILE A 665 22.47 -10.45 -20.39
CA ILE A 665 20.99 -10.47 -20.42
C ILE A 665 20.45 -11.78 -20.98
N TYR A 666 21.13 -12.38 -21.96
CA TYR A 666 20.77 -13.70 -22.49
C TYR A 666 20.92 -14.80 -21.42
N GLU A 667 22.06 -14.87 -20.73
CA GLU A 667 22.25 -15.85 -19.65
C GLU A 667 21.28 -15.64 -18.48
N GLN A 668 20.98 -14.37 -18.16
CA GLN A 668 19.97 -14.06 -17.15
C GLN A 668 18.58 -14.55 -17.56
N TYR A 669 18.25 -14.43 -18.84
CA TYR A 669 17.02 -14.97 -19.41
C TYR A 669 16.98 -16.49 -19.34
N GLU A 670 18.04 -17.19 -19.78
CA GLU A 670 18.09 -18.66 -19.78
C GLU A 670 17.91 -19.24 -18.37
N GLU A 671 18.57 -18.65 -17.36
CA GLU A 671 18.40 -19.05 -15.96
C GLU A 671 16.95 -18.91 -15.47
N TRP A 672 16.26 -17.84 -15.88
CA TRP A 672 14.85 -17.63 -15.52
C TRP A 672 13.90 -18.52 -16.32
N GLU A 673 14.22 -18.78 -17.59
CA GLU A 673 13.48 -19.69 -18.44
C GLU A 673 13.54 -21.12 -17.90
N ALA A 674 14.72 -21.58 -17.49
CA ALA A 674 14.93 -22.89 -16.87
C ALA A 674 14.10 -23.04 -15.57
N LYS A 675 14.17 -22.05 -14.67
CA LYS A 675 13.36 -22.03 -13.43
C LYS A 675 11.86 -22.06 -13.70
N THR A 676 11.42 -21.38 -14.76
CA THR A 676 10.00 -21.38 -15.16
C THR A 676 9.59 -22.71 -15.80
N ALA A 677 10.50 -23.33 -16.54
CA ALA A 677 10.27 -24.66 -17.10
C ALA A 677 10.18 -25.74 -16.00
N GLU A 678 10.93 -25.63 -14.92
CA GLU A 678 10.92 -26.58 -13.80
C GLU A 678 9.61 -26.56 -12.98
N ASP A 679 8.95 -25.41 -12.87
CA ASP A 679 7.74 -25.25 -12.07
C ASP A 679 6.57 -24.67 -12.87
N SER A 680 5.59 -25.53 -13.15
CA SER A 680 4.39 -25.20 -13.93
C SER A 680 3.58 -24.02 -13.39
N ARG A 681 3.73 -23.66 -12.10
CA ARG A 681 3.05 -22.49 -11.51
C ARG A 681 3.47 -21.20 -12.21
N TYR A 682 4.73 -21.09 -12.62
CA TYR A 682 5.29 -19.90 -13.26
C TYR A 682 4.87 -19.72 -14.73
N ARG A 683 4.23 -20.71 -15.35
CA ARG A 683 3.86 -20.68 -16.78
C ARG A 683 2.53 -19.99 -17.09
N LYS A 684 1.67 -19.74 -16.10
CA LYS A 684 0.38 -19.07 -16.37
C LYS A 684 0.67 -17.65 -16.95
N PRO A 685 -0.13 -17.14 -17.91
CA PRO A 685 0.07 -15.83 -18.52
C PRO A 685 0.16 -14.69 -17.50
N ASP A 686 -0.50 -14.86 -16.36
CA ASP A 686 -0.53 -13.91 -15.25
C ASP A 686 0.55 -14.17 -14.17
N VAL A 687 1.38 -15.22 -14.31
CA VAL A 687 2.32 -15.73 -13.28
C VAL A 687 3.81 -15.67 -13.66
N TRP A 688 4.22 -15.28 -14.88
CA TRP A 688 5.58 -14.70 -15.12
C TRP A 688 5.69 -13.28 -14.53
N TYR A 689 5.10 -13.14 -13.34
CA TYR A 689 5.25 -12.18 -12.28
C TYR A 689 5.36 -10.74 -12.76
N LYS A 690 4.22 -10.03 -12.84
CA LYS A 690 4.19 -8.55 -12.89
C LYS A 690 4.91 -7.91 -14.10
N LYS A 691 4.69 -8.41 -15.32
CA LYS A 691 5.33 -7.88 -16.53
C LYS A 691 6.86 -8.05 -16.55
N LEU A 692 7.43 -9.08 -15.90
CA LEU A 692 8.89 -9.35 -16.00
C LEU A 692 9.33 -9.61 -17.45
N ASP A 693 8.44 -10.08 -18.32
CA ASP A 693 8.69 -10.19 -19.76
C ASP A 693 9.05 -8.84 -20.39
N ASN A 694 8.51 -7.73 -19.87
CA ASN A 694 8.85 -6.40 -20.35
C ASN A 694 10.34 -6.06 -20.22
N LEU A 695 11.02 -6.61 -19.20
CA LEU A 695 12.46 -6.44 -19.03
C LEU A 695 13.24 -6.91 -20.27
N PHE A 696 12.79 -8.01 -20.87
CA PHE A 696 13.38 -8.59 -22.08
C PHE A 696 12.80 -8.02 -23.37
N TYR A 697 11.67 -7.31 -23.29
CA TYR A 697 11.01 -6.66 -24.44
C TYR A 697 11.52 -5.26 -24.75
N GLY A 698 12.41 -4.71 -23.92
CA GLY A 698 13.05 -3.42 -24.16
C GLY A 698 13.05 -2.46 -22.97
N ASP A 699 12.45 -2.82 -21.82
CA ASP A 699 12.49 -1.94 -20.64
C ASP A 699 13.89 -1.82 -20.03
N LEU A 700 14.74 -2.83 -20.23
CA LEU A 700 16.16 -2.76 -19.86
C LEU A 700 16.96 -2.10 -20.98
N LEU A 701 17.50 -0.94 -20.65
CA LEU A 701 18.40 -0.19 -21.52
C LEU A 701 19.83 -0.71 -21.36
N GLN A 702 20.58 -0.67 -22.45
CA GLN A 702 22.00 -0.95 -22.44
C GLN A 702 22.75 0.29 -21.92
N ASP A 703 22.63 0.63 -20.63
CA ASP A 703 23.19 1.85 -20.02
C ASP A 703 24.54 1.63 -19.30
N VAL A 704 25.15 0.46 -19.52
CA VAL A 704 26.45 0.09 -18.96
C VAL A 704 27.57 0.81 -19.69
N ALA A 705 28.02 1.92 -19.10
CA ALA A 705 29.00 2.82 -19.68
C ALA A 705 29.82 3.53 -18.58
N PRO A 706 31.14 3.79 -18.79
CA PRO A 706 31.91 4.67 -17.92
C PRO A 706 31.27 6.05 -17.76
N LEU A 707 31.36 6.66 -16.57
CA LEU A 707 30.72 7.97 -16.34
C LEU A 707 31.41 9.12 -17.07
N VAL A 708 32.71 8.96 -17.34
CA VAL A 708 33.58 9.98 -17.93
C VAL A 708 34.47 9.32 -18.96
N MET A 709 34.74 10.04 -20.05
CA MET A 709 35.80 9.74 -21.01
C MET A 709 36.56 11.03 -21.32
N ARG A 710 37.78 10.92 -21.85
CA ARG A 710 38.54 12.05 -22.38
C ARG A 710 38.32 12.15 -23.89
N ASP A 711 38.17 13.38 -24.38
CA ASP A 711 38.09 13.65 -25.81
C ASP A 711 39.48 13.40 -26.46
N ILE A 712 39.48 12.98 -27.72
CA ILE A 712 40.71 12.74 -28.49
C ILE A 712 41.24 14.06 -29.08
N HIS A 713 40.32 14.94 -29.48
CA HIS A 713 40.61 16.20 -30.16
C HIS A 713 40.72 17.38 -29.20
N ASN A 714 40.12 17.25 -28.01
CA ASN A 714 40.14 18.25 -26.96
C ASN A 714 40.72 17.67 -25.66
N GLU A 715 41.37 18.47 -24.82
CA GLU A 715 41.86 18.04 -23.52
C GLU A 715 40.74 17.89 -22.48
N ASP A 716 39.53 18.33 -22.81
CA ASP A 716 38.35 18.28 -21.93
C ASP A 716 37.80 16.86 -21.68
N TYR A 717 37.02 16.76 -20.61
CA TYR A 717 36.33 15.54 -20.22
C TYR A 717 34.88 15.52 -20.72
N LEU A 718 34.51 14.42 -21.36
CA LEU A 718 33.15 14.14 -21.79
C LEU A 718 32.43 13.34 -20.70
N GLN A 719 31.17 13.69 -20.45
CA GLN A 719 30.32 13.01 -19.48
C GLN A 719 29.30 12.13 -20.19
N TYR A 720 29.06 10.94 -19.64
CA TYR A 720 28.00 10.07 -20.13
C TYR A 720 26.62 10.61 -19.74
N VAL A 721 25.82 10.96 -20.74
CA VAL A 721 24.48 11.54 -20.56
C VAL A 721 23.34 10.57 -20.88
N GLY A 722 23.66 9.29 -21.09
CA GLY A 722 22.69 8.22 -21.40
C GLY A 722 22.70 7.82 -22.87
N GLU A 723 21.74 6.98 -23.26
CA GLU A 723 21.60 6.45 -24.63
C GLU A 723 20.85 7.42 -25.55
N LEU A 724 21.27 7.56 -26.82
CA LEU A 724 20.48 8.26 -27.86
C LEU A 724 19.29 7.39 -28.29
N CYS A 725 19.61 6.16 -28.67
CA CYS A 725 18.70 5.06 -28.96
C CYS A 725 19.36 3.76 -28.45
N PHE A 726 18.67 2.63 -28.53
CA PHE A 726 19.16 1.37 -27.96
C PHE A 726 20.58 1.03 -28.47
N GLY A 727 21.54 0.88 -27.56
CA GLY A 727 22.93 0.50 -27.83
C GLY A 727 23.90 1.65 -28.13
N TRP A 728 23.40 2.85 -28.44
CA TRP A 728 24.21 4.02 -28.78
C TRP A 728 24.33 4.99 -27.61
N GLY A 729 25.43 4.87 -26.86
CA GLY A 729 25.69 5.71 -25.68
C GLY A 729 26.25 7.08 -26.07
N PHE A 730 25.81 8.15 -25.40
CA PHE A 730 26.20 9.52 -25.72
C PHE A 730 27.10 10.15 -24.64
N TYR A 731 28.24 10.66 -25.07
CA TYR A 731 29.18 11.41 -24.25
C TYR A 731 29.35 12.82 -24.81
N VAL A 732 29.32 13.80 -23.91
CA VAL A 732 29.37 15.20 -24.32
C VAL A 732 30.03 16.05 -23.25
N ASN A 733 30.69 17.13 -23.68
CA ASN A 733 31.30 18.09 -22.78
C ASN A 733 30.21 18.99 -22.16
N PRO A 734 30.18 19.21 -20.84
CA PRO A 734 29.47 20.36 -20.27
C PRO A 734 30.12 21.64 -20.81
N GLN A 735 29.67 22.16 -21.94
CA GLN A 735 30.11 23.47 -22.42
C GLN A 735 29.64 24.55 -21.44
N GLN A 736 30.41 24.79 -20.39
CA GLN A 736 30.17 25.84 -19.39
C GLN A 736 30.46 27.17 -20.06
N SER A 737 29.43 27.99 -20.24
CA SER A 737 29.54 29.29 -20.90
C SER A 737 29.48 30.41 -19.87
N GLY A 738 30.36 30.36 -18.86
CA GLY A 738 30.40 31.39 -17.81
C GLY A 738 30.16 30.82 -16.41
N ASP A 739 29.66 31.67 -15.52
CA ASP A 739 29.48 31.41 -14.09
C ASP A 739 28.09 30.77 -13.84
N ASP A 740 27.70 29.87 -14.74
CA ASP A 740 26.30 29.52 -15.05
C ASP A 740 25.60 28.76 -13.92
N THR A 741 24.38 29.22 -13.67
CA THR A 741 23.47 28.71 -12.66
C THR A 741 22.28 28.00 -13.32
N PHE A 742 21.95 26.79 -12.90
CA PHE A 742 20.82 26.01 -13.44
C PHE A 742 20.83 25.68 -14.94
N SER A 743 21.93 25.90 -15.68
CA SER A 743 22.02 25.57 -17.10
C SER A 743 23.00 24.42 -17.34
N THR A 744 22.47 23.24 -17.72
CA THR A 744 23.28 22.14 -18.27
C THR A 744 22.72 21.78 -19.63
N GLY A 745 23.29 22.31 -20.72
CA GLY A 745 22.79 22.14 -22.11
C GLY A 745 22.81 20.70 -22.66
N PHE A 746 23.02 19.69 -21.81
CA PHE A 746 23.14 18.28 -22.17
C PHE A 746 21.89 17.74 -22.87
N ARG A 747 20.71 18.05 -22.34
CA ARG A 747 19.45 17.47 -22.84
C ARG A 747 19.08 18.05 -24.20
N GLN A 748 19.31 19.35 -24.39
CA GLN A 748 19.11 20.05 -25.65
C GLN A 748 20.03 19.49 -26.74
N LEU A 749 21.33 19.38 -26.44
CA LEU A 749 22.30 18.86 -27.39
C LEU A 749 22.04 17.39 -27.72
N LYS A 750 21.62 16.57 -26.74
CA LYS A 750 21.20 15.18 -26.96
C LYS A 750 20.00 15.08 -27.91
N ALA A 751 18.96 15.89 -27.70
CA ALA A 751 17.78 15.91 -28.56
C ALA A 751 18.12 16.36 -29.98
N TYR A 752 18.92 17.42 -30.11
CA TYR A 752 19.38 17.95 -31.39
C TYR A 752 20.21 16.92 -32.17
N VAL A 753 21.21 16.30 -31.54
CA VAL A 753 22.04 15.25 -32.17
C VAL A 753 21.19 14.05 -32.58
N SER A 754 20.19 13.68 -31.78
CA SER A 754 19.24 12.60 -32.14
C SER A 754 18.46 12.93 -33.41
N GLN A 755 18.07 14.20 -33.59
CA GLN A 755 17.41 14.66 -34.82
C GLN A 755 18.36 14.66 -36.02
N LEU A 756 19.58 15.16 -35.85
CA LEU A 756 20.60 15.15 -36.92
C LEU A 756 20.94 13.74 -37.37
N LEU A 757 20.98 12.78 -36.44
CA LEU A 757 21.18 11.36 -36.72
C LEU A 757 19.89 10.65 -37.19
N ASN A 758 18.80 11.38 -37.47
CA ASN A 758 17.54 10.84 -37.97
C ASN A 758 16.92 9.75 -37.07
N ILE A 759 17.12 9.85 -35.76
CA ILE A 759 16.50 8.95 -34.78
C ILE A 759 15.05 9.40 -34.58
N GLY A 760 14.12 8.50 -34.91
CA GLY A 760 12.68 8.72 -34.71
C GLY A 760 12.36 8.98 -33.24
N VAL A 761 11.44 9.92 -32.97
CA VAL A 761 11.10 10.39 -31.60
C VAL A 761 10.78 9.23 -30.66
N GLN A 762 10.05 8.22 -31.13
CA GLN A 762 9.66 7.03 -30.36
C GLN A 762 10.82 6.11 -29.97
N TYR A 763 11.99 6.23 -30.60
CA TYR A 763 13.20 5.45 -30.28
C TYR A 763 14.24 6.25 -29.48
N ARG A 764 13.97 7.54 -29.25
CA ARG A 764 14.83 8.38 -28.40
C ARG A 764 14.66 7.98 -26.96
N ILE A 765 15.77 7.90 -26.23
CA ILE A 765 15.78 7.50 -24.82
C ILE A 765 16.01 8.72 -23.93
N ASP A 766 15.03 9.04 -23.08
CA ASP A 766 15.15 10.04 -22.01
C ASP A 766 15.42 9.35 -20.66
N SER A 767 16.67 9.40 -20.19
CA SER A 767 17.10 8.75 -18.94
C SER A 767 17.06 9.67 -17.70
N ASP A 768 16.91 10.98 -17.90
CA ASP A 768 17.05 11.98 -16.84
C ASP A 768 15.73 12.27 -16.09
N VAL A 769 14.57 12.03 -16.73
CA VAL A 769 13.24 12.31 -16.18
C VAL A 769 12.35 11.08 -16.29
N ASN A 770 11.80 10.63 -15.17
CA ASN A 770 10.87 9.50 -15.16
C ASN A 770 9.45 9.95 -15.51
N LYS A 771 8.93 9.51 -16.66
CA LYS A 771 7.59 9.84 -17.18
C LYS A 771 6.48 9.54 -16.16
N GLN A 772 6.42 8.34 -15.59
CA GLN A 772 5.39 7.94 -14.62
C GLN A 772 5.45 8.79 -13.34
N MET A 773 6.65 9.18 -12.91
CA MET A 773 6.79 10.05 -11.75
C MET A 773 6.21 11.43 -12.02
N VAL A 774 6.52 12.03 -13.17
CA VAL A 774 5.94 13.33 -13.56
C VAL A 774 4.42 13.26 -13.59
N TYR A 775 3.83 12.24 -14.23
CA TYR A 775 2.38 11.99 -14.22
C TYR A 775 1.84 11.97 -12.79
N ARG A 776 2.40 11.10 -11.95
CA ARG A 776 1.94 10.87 -10.57
C ARG A 776 1.98 12.14 -9.74
N LEU A 777 3.00 12.97 -9.93
CA LEU A 777 3.17 14.22 -9.19
C LEU A 777 2.16 15.29 -9.62
N ILE A 778 1.96 15.46 -10.92
CA ILE A 778 0.95 16.38 -11.45
C ILE A 778 -0.45 15.93 -11.02
N TRP A 779 -0.75 14.63 -11.17
CA TRP A 779 -2.03 14.04 -10.75
C TRP A 779 -2.29 14.22 -9.26
N LYS A 780 -1.29 13.96 -8.40
CA LYS A 780 -1.39 14.20 -6.95
C LYS A 780 -1.66 15.68 -6.63
N TYR A 781 -1.03 16.60 -7.35
CA TYR A 781 -1.27 18.02 -7.14
C TYR A 781 -2.70 18.41 -7.50
N ILE A 782 -3.18 18.02 -8.68
CA ILE A 782 -4.54 18.30 -9.17
C ILE A 782 -5.59 17.73 -8.22
N THR A 783 -5.43 16.47 -7.81
CA THR A 783 -6.38 15.81 -6.90
C THR A 783 -6.44 16.44 -5.51
N GLN A 784 -5.34 17.03 -5.03
CA GLN A 784 -5.30 17.77 -3.76
C GLN A 784 -5.85 19.20 -3.89
N HIS A 785 -5.86 19.77 -5.10
CA HIS A 785 -6.29 21.15 -5.39
C HIS A 785 -7.41 21.15 -6.45
N PRO A 786 -8.58 20.56 -6.14
CA PRO A 786 -9.66 20.34 -7.12
C PRO A 786 -10.29 21.62 -7.68
N TYR A 787 -9.99 22.78 -7.09
CA TYR A 787 -10.45 24.10 -7.51
C TYR A 787 -9.53 24.76 -8.55
N THR A 788 -8.37 24.17 -8.85
CA THR A 788 -7.40 24.72 -9.81
C THR A 788 -7.84 24.36 -11.24
N ASN A 789 -8.45 25.33 -11.92
CA ASN A 789 -8.82 25.24 -13.34
C ASN A 789 -7.65 25.55 -14.30
N LYS A 790 -6.54 26.11 -13.79
CA LYS A 790 -5.35 26.41 -14.58
C LYS A 790 -4.10 25.98 -13.84
N LEU A 791 -3.32 25.07 -14.41
CA LEU A 791 -2.08 24.58 -13.84
C LEU A 791 -0.86 25.28 -14.46
N ILE A 792 -0.21 26.15 -13.69
CA ILE A 792 1.04 26.82 -14.06
C ILE A 792 2.23 25.95 -13.61
N ILE A 793 3.08 25.55 -14.56
CA ILE A 793 4.26 24.72 -14.32
C ILE A 793 5.51 25.43 -14.85
N ASN A 794 6.51 25.63 -13.98
CA ASN A 794 7.84 26.06 -14.40
C ASN A 794 8.73 24.82 -14.63
N ILE A 795 9.53 24.83 -15.70
CA ILE A 795 10.46 23.73 -16.01
C ILE A 795 11.83 24.29 -16.38
N PHE A 796 12.84 24.00 -15.56
CA PHE A 796 14.23 24.37 -15.82
C PHE A 796 14.95 23.20 -16.50
N ASN A 797 15.69 23.48 -17.58
CA ASN A 797 16.36 22.48 -18.44
C ASN A 797 15.42 21.42 -19.04
N ALA A 798 14.30 21.86 -19.61
CA ALA A 798 13.28 20.96 -20.14
C ALA A 798 13.67 20.25 -21.46
N GLY A 799 14.77 20.63 -22.12
CA GLY A 799 15.12 20.10 -23.45
C GLY A 799 14.00 20.33 -24.49
N ASP A 800 13.64 19.28 -25.22
CA ASP A 800 12.49 19.27 -26.15
C ASP A 800 11.12 19.15 -25.45
N ALA A 801 11.11 18.94 -24.13
CA ALA A 801 9.94 18.72 -23.28
C ALA A 801 9.07 17.50 -23.65
N ALA A 802 9.60 16.51 -24.37
CA ALA A 802 8.85 15.32 -24.82
C ALA A 802 8.15 14.58 -23.67
N VAL A 803 8.90 14.27 -22.60
CA VAL A 803 8.34 13.64 -21.39
C VAL A 803 7.18 14.44 -20.80
N PHE A 804 7.26 15.77 -20.79
CA PHE A 804 6.19 16.60 -20.22
C PHE A 804 4.97 16.67 -21.14
N ALA A 805 5.17 16.81 -22.46
CA ALA A 805 4.08 16.78 -23.45
C ALA A 805 3.29 15.47 -23.39
N ASP A 806 3.99 14.34 -23.36
CA ASP A 806 3.40 13.01 -23.18
C ASP A 806 2.55 12.88 -21.91
N ASN A 807 3.02 13.48 -20.81
CA ASN A 807 2.29 13.48 -19.54
C ASN A 807 1.03 14.34 -19.61
N LEU A 808 1.03 15.46 -20.34
CA LEU A 808 -0.17 16.26 -20.55
C LEU A 808 -1.23 15.47 -21.33
N VAL A 809 -0.84 14.76 -22.39
CA VAL A 809 -1.76 13.90 -23.16
C VAL A 809 -2.32 12.77 -22.28
N MET A 810 -1.48 12.13 -21.47
CA MET A 810 -1.92 11.10 -20.52
C MET A 810 -2.90 11.65 -19.48
N LEU A 811 -2.67 12.86 -18.96
CA LEU A 811 -3.57 13.51 -18.03
C LEU A 811 -4.93 13.80 -18.67
N GLU A 812 -4.99 14.34 -19.88
CA GLU A 812 -6.26 14.60 -20.58
C GLU A 812 -7.06 13.32 -20.83
N ARG A 813 -6.37 12.23 -21.19
CA ARG A 813 -7.01 10.91 -21.33
C ARG A 813 -7.70 10.48 -20.03
N ASP A 814 -7.03 10.65 -18.90
CA ASP A 814 -7.52 10.19 -17.60
C ASP A 814 -8.52 11.15 -16.94
N THR A 815 -8.50 12.45 -17.31
CA THR A 815 -9.45 13.46 -16.84
C THR A 815 -10.70 13.58 -17.70
N ALA A 816 -10.76 12.99 -18.90
CA ALA A 816 -11.87 13.10 -19.85
C ALA A 816 -13.29 12.81 -19.27
N ASN A 817 -13.38 11.97 -18.22
CA ASN A 817 -14.64 11.62 -17.54
C ASN A 817 -14.76 12.19 -16.12
N THR A 818 -13.91 13.16 -15.78
CA THR A 818 -13.85 13.80 -14.46
C THR A 818 -14.33 15.25 -14.56
N PRO A 819 -14.77 15.88 -13.45
CA PRO A 819 -15.16 17.30 -13.47
C PRO A 819 -13.97 18.27 -13.60
N PHE A 820 -12.74 17.76 -13.81
CA PHE A 820 -11.52 18.56 -13.90
C PHE A 820 -11.28 19.02 -15.34
N ASP A 821 -11.78 20.19 -15.70
CA ASP A 821 -11.36 20.89 -16.91
C ASP A 821 -10.17 21.80 -16.58
N ILE A 822 -8.97 21.35 -16.93
CA ILE A 822 -7.70 22.00 -16.56
C ILE A 822 -7.04 22.59 -17.80
N HIS A 823 -6.69 23.87 -17.73
CA HIS A 823 -5.83 24.56 -18.69
C HIS A 823 -4.38 24.54 -18.21
N TYR A 824 -3.41 24.41 -19.10
CA TYR A 824 -1.99 24.32 -18.75
C TYR A 824 -1.23 25.58 -19.19
N GLU A 825 -0.39 26.10 -18.30
CA GLU A 825 0.60 27.12 -18.64
C GLU A 825 2.00 26.61 -18.29
N ILE A 826 2.78 26.23 -19.30
CA ILE A 826 4.12 25.71 -19.15
C ILE A 826 5.15 26.82 -19.41
N ARG A 827 5.97 27.14 -18.42
CA ARG A 827 7.04 28.14 -18.55
C ARG A 827 8.38 27.44 -18.48
N MET A 828 9.09 27.41 -19.59
CA MET A 828 10.41 26.80 -19.68
C MET A 828 11.49 27.85 -19.41
N PHE A 829 12.54 27.44 -18.70
CA PHE A 829 13.72 28.26 -18.42
C PHE A 829 14.96 27.58 -18.97
N CYS A 830 15.63 28.25 -19.90
CA CYS A 830 16.84 27.76 -20.56
C CYS A 830 17.67 28.96 -21.07
N ASP A 831 18.97 28.97 -20.80
CA ASP A 831 19.87 30.00 -21.31
C ASP A 831 20.46 29.63 -22.68
N ASP A 832 20.46 28.34 -23.04
CA ASP A 832 21.04 27.86 -24.28
C ASP A 832 20.09 28.08 -25.46
N LYS A 833 20.22 29.25 -26.11
CA LYS A 833 19.43 29.65 -27.27
C LYS A 833 19.89 29.03 -28.59
N ARG A 834 20.94 28.19 -28.61
CA ARG A 834 21.44 27.56 -29.83
C ARG A 834 20.48 26.53 -30.42
N PHE A 835 19.60 25.97 -29.61
CA PHE A 835 18.68 24.91 -30.00
C PHE A 835 17.22 25.34 -29.83
N PRO A 836 16.30 24.90 -30.71
CA PRO A 836 14.87 25.02 -30.46
C PRO A 836 14.49 24.35 -29.13
N GLN A 837 13.73 25.06 -28.29
CA GLN A 837 13.30 24.56 -26.98
C GLN A 837 11.81 24.23 -27.02
N GLY A 838 11.42 23.12 -26.38
CA GLY A 838 10.01 22.74 -26.24
C GLY A 838 9.33 22.31 -27.56
N GLU A 839 10.08 21.72 -28.49
CA GLU A 839 9.53 21.26 -29.77
C GLU A 839 8.35 20.31 -29.58
N ALA A 840 8.40 19.38 -28.62
CA ALA A 840 7.28 18.46 -28.38
C ALA A 840 6.00 19.19 -27.92
N LEU A 841 6.14 20.28 -27.16
CA LEU A 841 4.99 21.13 -26.79
C LEU A 841 4.47 21.94 -27.99
N ARG A 842 5.37 22.34 -28.91
CA ARG A 842 4.97 23.01 -30.15
C ARG A 842 4.23 22.06 -31.09
N ASP A 843 4.72 20.84 -31.23
CA ASP A 843 4.09 19.78 -32.01
C ASP A 843 2.73 19.42 -31.41
N LEU A 844 2.58 19.45 -30.08
CA LEU A 844 1.28 19.25 -29.40
C LEU A 844 0.25 20.35 -29.72
N LEU A 845 0.69 21.56 -30.06
CA LEU A 845 -0.21 22.65 -30.47
C LEU A 845 -0.53 22.64 -31.97
N ASN A 846 0.18 21.85 -32.78
CA ASN A 846 0.00 21.81 -34.22
C ASN A 846 -0.95 20.66 -34.61
N PRO A 847 -2.08 20.93 -35.30
CA PRO A 847 -3.03 19.90 -35.70
C PRO A 847 -2.45 18.90 -36.70
N ASP A 848 -1.49 19.30 -37.54
CA ASP A 848 -0.90 18.44 -38.58
C ASP A 848 0.03 17.35 -38.02
N THR A 849 0.43 17.48 -36.75
CA THR A 849 1.36 16.58 -36.06
C THR A 849 0.69 15.65 -35.06
N GLN A 850 -0.63 15.76 -34.84
CA GLN A 850 -1.35 14.93 -33.88
C GLN A 850 -1.58 13.51 -34.39
N VAL A 851 -1.42 12.54 -33.49
CA VAL A 851 -1.58 11.11 -33.80
C VAL A 851 -2.67 10.46 -32.95
N SER A 852 -3.20 11.14 -31.93
CA SER A 852 -4.24 10.63 -31.02
C SER A 852 -5.34 11.66 -30.73
N GLU A 853 -6.56 11.18 -30.50
CA GLU A 853 -7.77 11.98 -30.22
C GLU A 853 -7.56 12.89 -28.99
N GLU A 854 -6.87 12.40 -27.95
CA GLU A 854 -6.60 13.19 -26.74
C GLU A 854 -5.60 14.31 -26.98
N ALA A 855 -4.71 14.15 -27.97
CA ALA A 855 -3.71 15.16 -28.31
C ALA A 855 -4.32 16.27 -29.20
N GLU A 856 -5.37 15.96 -29.97
CA GLU A 856 -6.14 16.95 -30.72
C GLU A 856 -6.75 18.03 -29.82
N ASN A 857 -7.15 17.69 -28.59
CA ASN A 857 -7.72 18.62 -27.61
C ASN A 857 -6.83 19.84 -27.32
N PHE A 858 -5.50 19.72 -27.50
CA PHE A 858 -4.57 20.83 -27.32
C PHE A 858 -4.45 21.75 -28.52
N SER A 859 -4.78 21.25 -29.72
CA SER A 859 -4.73 21.97 -30.99
C SER A 859 -6.07 22.61 -31.38
N GLN A 860 -7.18 22.12 -30.82
CA GLN A 860 -8.52 22.66 -31.07
C GLN A 860 -8.67 24.07 -30.47
N ALA A 861 -9.38 24.93 -31.19
CA ALA A 861 -9.73 26.25 -30.70
C ALA A 861 -10.85 26.12 -29.64
N ASP A 862 -10.51 26.34 -28.38
CA ASP A 862 -11.50 26.48 -27.29
C ASP A 862 -12.59 27.51 -27.66
N ASP A 863 -13.79 27.36 -27.07
CA ASP A 863 -14.92 28.31 -27.21
C ASP A 863 -14.50 29.78 -26.96
N ASN A 864 -13.40 29.97 -26.22
CA ASN A 864 -12.77 31.26 -25.98
C ASN A 864 -11.32 31.29 -26.51
N ARG A 865 -11.11 31.86 -27.72
CA ARG A 865 -9.79 32.03 -28.36
C ARG A 865 -8.74 32.76 -27.51
N LEU A 866 -9.17 33.48 -26.47
CA LEU A 866 -8.30 34.15 -25.52
C LEU A 866 -7.75 33.24 -24.40
N PHE A 867 -8.12 31.96 -24.33
CA PHE A 867 -7.66 30.99 -23.34
C PHE A 867 -7.57 29.57 -23.94
N PRO A 868 -6.54 29.28 -24.76
CA PRO A 868 -6.30 27.94 -25.27
C PRO A 868 -5.96 26.96 -24.13
N LYS A 869 -6.30 25.69 -24.33
CA LYS A 869 -6.05 24.57 -23.41
C LYS A 869 -4.61 24.46 -22.93
N LEU A 870 -3.63 24.69 -23.82
CA LEU A 870 -2.21 24.76 -23.49
C LEU A 870 -1.60 26.07 -23.94
N ARG A 871 -0.84 26.70 -23.04
CA ARG A 871 0.10 27.78 -23.33
C ARG A 871 1.49 27.36 -22.91
N PHE A 872 2.49 27.65 -23.72
CA PHE A 872 3.86 27.57 -23.26
C PHE A 872 4.69 28.78 -23.66
N SER A 873 5.71 29.08 -22.86
CA SER A 873 6.70 30.12 -23.13
C SER A 873 8.11 29.63 -22.79
N VAL A 874 9.10 30.19 -23.46
CA VAL A 874 10.52 29.92 -23.22
C VAL A 874 11.16 31.23 -22.74
N ASN A 875 11.76 31.20 -21.56
CA ASN A 875 12.39 32.34 -20.88
C ASN A 875 13.85 31.97 -20.55
N SER A 876 14.71 32.95 -20.29
CA SER A 876 16.06 32.68 -19.78
C SER A 876 16.07 32.51 -18.26
N VAL A 877 17.07 31.80 -17.74
CA VAL A 877 17.31 31.71 -16.29
C VAL A 877 17.71 33.09 -15.74
N ASP A 878 18.38 33.93 -16.53
CA ASP A 878 18.67 35.31 -16.17
C ASP A 878 17.39 36.14 -15.96
N GLU A 879 16.37 36.00 -16.82
CA GLU A 879 15.08 36.69 -16.66
C GLU A 879 14.39 36.28 -15.35
N PHE A 880 14.47 34.99 -15.01
CA PHE A 880 13.99 34.49 -13.73
C PHE A 880 14.78 35.05 -12.54
N THR A 881 16.11 35.08 -12.64
CA THR A 881 17.00 35.54 -11.56
C THR A 881 16.79 37.03 -11.23
N ASN A 882 16.53 37.84 -12.27
CA ASN A 882 16.36 39.28 -12.12
C ASN A 882 15.00 39.66 -11.48
N ASP A 883 13.92 38.95 -11.80
CA ASP A 883 12.60 39.18 -11.20
C ASP A 883 11.81 37.86 -10.99
N PRO A 884 12.13 37.09 -9.92
CA PRO A 884 11.49 35.80 -9.67
C PRO A 884 9.97 35.91 -9.45
N ASN A 885 9.51 37.04 -8.90
CA ASN A 885 8.10 37.26 -8.54
C ASN A 885 7.17 37.32 -9.75
N LYS A 886 7.72 37.51 -10.97
CA LYS A 886 6.97 37.47 -12.23
C LYS A 886 6.53 36.04 -12.60
N TYR A 887 7.15 35.02 -12.02
CA TYR A 887 7.00 33.63 -12.47
C TYR A 887 6.37 32.68 -11.42
N PRO A 888 5.31 33.06 -10.67
CA PRO A 888 4.72 32.16 -9.68
C PRO A 888 4.14 30.92 -10.36
N ALA A 889 4.33 29.75 -9.74
CA ALA A 889 3.92 28.47 -10.29
C ALA A 889 3.38 27.51 -9.22
N HIS A 890 2.52 26.59 -9.65
CA HIS A 890 2.06 25.51 -8.79
C HIS A 890 3.16 24.45 -8.64
N LEU A 891 3.80 24.09 -9.76
CA LEU A 891 4.84 23.08 -9.81
C LEU A 891 6.07 23.67 -10.50
N SER A 892 7.24 23.51 -9.90
CA SER A 892 8.53 23.83 -10.52
C SER A 892 9.39 22.58 -10.62
N PHE A 893 9.72 22.17 -11.84
CA PHE A 893 10.61 21.04 -12.11
C PHE A 893 12.02 21.53 -12.44
N LEU A 894 13.02 21.02 -11.71
CA LEU A 894 14.44 21.28 -11.93
C LEU A 894 15.11 20.00 -12.45
N VAL A 895 15.55 19.98 -13.71
CA VAL A 895 16.18 18.79 -14.31
C VAL A 895 17.70 18.99 -14.42
N ASN A 896 18.46 18.08 -13.78
CA ASN A 896 19.93 18.12 -13.62
C ASN A 896 20.47 19.56 -13.46
N PRO A 897 19.95 20.36 -12.51
CA PRO A 897 20.20 21.80 -12.46
C PRO A 897 21.65 22.14 -12.06
N PHE A 898 22.42 21.20 -11.51
CA PHE A 898 23.77 21.48 -11.03
C PHE A 898 24.83 20.92 -11.97
N PRO A 899 25.78 21.75 -12.43
CA PRO A 899 26.89 21.27 -13.25
C PRO A 899 27.79 20.35 -12.42
N THR A 900 28.30 19.30 -13.06
CA THR A 900 29.28 18.38 -12.46
C THR A 900 30.65 18.52 -13.13
N LYS A 901 31.69 18.10 -12.42
CA LYS A 901 33.06 18.07 -12.91
C LYS A 901 33.61 16.65 -12.84
N ALA A 902 34.36 16.25 -13.86
CA ALA A 902 35.14 15.02 -13.82
C ALA A 902 36.25 15.13 -12.76
N SER A 903 36.45 14.05 -12.02
CA SER A 903 37.43 13.97 -10.93
C SER A 903 37.74 12.51 -10.60
N LEU A 904 38.77 12.26 -9.79
CA LEU A 904 39.10 10.92 -9.32
C LEU A 904 38.67 10.73 -7.87
N LYS A 905 38.15 9.54 -7.56
CA LYS A 905 37.73 9.18 -6.21
C LYS A 905 38.27 7.81 -5.82
N ARG A 906 38.86 7.71 -4.62
CA ARG A 906 39.20 6.40 -4.05
C ARG A 906 37.95 5.64 -3.66
N SER A 907 37.78 4.46 -4.24
CA SER A 907 36.67 3.57 -3.90
C SER A 907 36.97 2.85 -2.59
N ASN A 908 36.50 3.42 -1.47
CA ASN A 908 36.67 2.81 -0.14
C ASN A 908 35.46 1.96 0.29
N THR A 909 34.50 1.72 -0.61
CA THR A 909 33.23 1.08 -0.28
C THR A 909 33.18 -0.36 -0.76
N ARG A 910 32.52 -1.24 0.00
CA ARG A 910 32.18 -2.61 -0.42
C ARG A 910 30.84 -2.68 -1.17
N GLN A 911 30.27 -1.54 -1.56
CA GLN A 911 28.99 -1.52 -2.26
C GLN A 911 29.20 -1.97 -3.70
N GLN A 912 28.33 -2.85 -4.20
CA GLN A 912 28.33 -3.24 -5.61
C GLN A 912 27.57 -2.22 -6.45
N SER A 913 28.07 -1.93 -7.64
CA SER A 913 27.39 -1.09 -8.63
C SER A 913 26.59 -1.89 -9.66
N PHE A 914 26.89 -3.18 -9.82
CA PHE A 914 26.27 -4.02 -10.84
C PHE A 914 25.19 -4.93 -10.22
N PHE A 915 24.08 -5.09 -10.94
CA PHE A 915 22.92 -5.89 -10.53
C PHE A 915 22.38 -6.68 -11.73
N LEU A 916 21.51 -7.67 -11.47
CA LEU A 916 20.85 -8.48 -12.50
C LEU A 916 21.86 -9.05 -13.51
N ASN A 917 22.80 -9.88 -13.03
CA ASN A 917 23.88 -10.45 -13.83
C ASN A 917 24.78 -9.42 -14.56
N GLY A 918 24.85 -8.18 -14.08
CA GLY A 918 25.65 -7.10 -14.71
C GLY A 918 24.90 -6.31 -15.79
N VAL A 919 23.62 -6.59 -15.99
CA VAL A 919 22.75 -5.89 -16.96
C VAL A 919 22.34 -4.52 -16.46
N ILE A 920 22.23 -4.33 -15.14
CA ILE A 920 21.88 -3.04 -14.53
C ILE A 920 23.10 -2.45 -13.83
N THR A 921 23.50 -1.24 -14.23
CA THR A 921 24.59 -0.50 -13.57
C THR A 921 24.04 0.68 -12.77
N ARG A 922 24.32 0.70 -11.47
CA ARG A 922 23.94 1.76 -10.55
C ARG A 922 25.19 2.41 -9.95
N PRO A 923 25.45 3.68 -10.28
CA PRO A 923 26.51 4.44 -9.63
C PRO A 923 26.25 4.63 -8.13
N ILE A 924 27.33 4.62 -7.36
CA ILE A 924 27.36 4.98 -5.94
C ILE A 924 27.50 6.49 -5.83
N ILE A 925 26.74 7.09 -4.91
CA ILE A 925 26.79 8.52 -4.62
C ILE A 925 27.24 8.68 -3.17
N GLN A 926 28.42 9.25 -2.99
CA GLN A 926 29.02 9.51 -1.69
C GLN A 926 29.03 11.01 -1.42
N VAL A 927 28.53 11.40 -0.25
CA VAL A 927 28.46 12.80 0.17
C VAL A 927 29.61 13.10 1.13
N GLU A 928 30.36 14.17 0.86
CA GLU A 928 31.45 14.64 1.71
C GLU A 928 31.25 16.10 2.07
N LYS A 929 31.59 16.46 3.32
CA LYS A 929 31.55 17.85 3.78
C LYS A 929 32.83 18.54 3.36
N ALA A 930 32.70 19.57 2.52
CA ALA A 930 33.78 20.46 2.12
C ALA A 930 33.79 21.74 2.97
N GLU A 931 34.85 22.54 2.87
CA GLU A 931 34.92 23.86 3.56
C GLU A 931 33.78 24.81 3.13
N LYS A 932 33.29 24.67 1.89
CA LYS A 932 32.21 25.49 1.29
C LYS A 932 30.94 24.68 0.99
N GLY A 933 30.49 23.85 1.92
CA GLY A 933 29.23 23.09 1.82
C GLY A 933 29.44 21.58 1.63
N TYR A 934 28.61 20.94 0.80
CA TYR A 934 28.70 19.50 0.54
C TYR A 934 29.12 19.25 -0.91
N MET A 935 29.85 18.15 -1.10
CA MET A 935 30.22 17.60 -2.40
C MET A 935 29.63 16.21 -2.55
N TRP A 936 29.01 15.96 -3.69
CA TRP A 936 28.51 14.65 -4.07
C TRP A 936 29.46 14.05 -5.10
N HIS A 937 29.99 12.87 -4.80
CA HIS A 937 30.83 12.10 -5.70
C HIS A 937 30.03 10.93 -6.23
N ARG A 938 29.80 10.90 -7.56
CA ARG A 938 29.14 9.80 -8.27
C ARG A 938 30.18 8.97 -9.01
N TYR A 939 30.31 7.69 -8.66
CA TYR A 939 31.28 6.77 -9.26
C TYR A 939 30.73 5.34 -9.38
N ILE A 940 31.40 4.48 -10.13
CA ILE A 940 31.04 3.06 -10.29
C ILE A 940 32.06 2.21 -9.53
N SER A 941 31.59 1.36 -8.62
CA SER A 941 32.45 0.47 -7.84
C SER A 941 32.94 -0.72 -8.66
N GLU A 942 34.15 -1.17 -8.33
CA GLU A 942 34.84 -2.34 -8.89
C GLU A 942 34.48 -3.63 -8.14
N ALA A 943 33.56 -3.57 -7.17
CA ALA A 943 33.15 -4.75 -6.41
C ALA A 943 32.44 -5.78 -7.33
N PRO A 944 32.84 -7.07 -7.28
CA PRO A 944 32.25 -8.12 -8.11
C PRO A 944 30.82 -8.45 -7.70
N LEU A 945 30.05 -9.09 -8.58
CA LEU A 945 28.75 -9.64 -8.24
C LEU A 945 28.88 -10.75 -7.19
N ALA A 946 28.05 -10.66 -6.16
CA ALA A 946 27.98 -11.71 -5.15
C ALA A 946 27.42 -13.04 -5.69
N ASN A 947 26.41 -12.98 -6.57
CA ASN A 947 25.72 -14.15 -7.11
C ASN A 947 25.52 -13.99 -8.64
N PRO A 948 26.58 -14.13 -9.45
CA PRO A 948 26.45 -14.12 -10.90
C PRO A 948 25.81 -15.42 -11.40
N VAL A 949 25.13 -15.36 -12.55
CA VAL A 949 24.58 -16.56 -13.22
C VAL A 949 25.72 -17.41 -13.81
N SER A 950 26.75 -16.76 -14.34
CA SER A 950 27.94 -17.40 -14.87
C SER A 950 29.21 -16.63 -14.48
N ASN A 951 30.38 -17.28 -14.54
CA ASN A 951 31.66 -16.61 -14.28
C ASN A 951 31.94 -15.46 -15.26
N PHE A 952 31.35 -15.49 -16.46
CA PHE A 952 31.54 -14.48 -17.48
C PHE A 952 31.03 -13.10 -17.03
N SER A 953 29.98 -13.04 -16.21
CA SER A 953 29.46 -11.76 -15.73
C SER A 953 30.44 -11.02 -14.82
N ASN A 954 31.21 -11.75 -14.00
CA ASN A 954 32.30 -11.14 -13.22
C ASN A 954 33.49 -10.74 -14.12
N GLU A 955 33.79 -11.51 -15.16
CA GLU A 955 34.82 -11.14 -16.15
C GLU A 955 34.46 -9.82 -16.88
N THR A 956 33.19 -9.64 -17.29
CA THR A 956 32.76 -8.36 -17.90
C THR A 956 32.88 -7.16 -16.96
N GLN A 957 32.75 -7.37 -15.65
CA GLN A 957 32.92 -6.32 -14.63
C GLN A 957 34.39 -6.02 -14.36
N GLU A 958 35.23 -7.03 -14.36
CA GLU A 958 36.67 -6.83 -14.33
C GLU A 958 37.13 -6.07 -15.57
N LEU A 959 36.60 -6.38 -16.76
CA LEU A 959 36.86 -5.61 -17.98
C LEU A 959 36.42 -4.15 -17.82
N PHE A 960 35.23 -3.91 -17.27
CA PHE A 960 34.75 -2.56 -16.97
C PHE A 960 35.69 -1.83 -16.00
N SER A 961 36.20 -2.52 -14.97
CA SER A 961 37.14 -1.97 -14.00
C SER A 961 38.50 -1.65 -14.63
N THR A 962 39.01 -2.51 -15.50
CA THR A 962 40.22 -2.24 -16.32
C THR A 962 40.03 -0.99 -17.19
N LEU A 963 38.85 -0.81 -17.80
CA LEU A 963 38.53 0.41 -18.57
C LEU A 963 38.47 1.65 -17.67
N GLN A 964 37.90 1.55 -16.46
CA GLN A 964 37.91 2.65 -15.49
C GLN A 964 39.33 3.05 -15.11
N TRP A 965 40.22 2.08 -14.92
CA TRP A 965 41.64 2.32 -14.66
C TRP A 965 42.35 3.00 -15.85
N ILE A 966 42.08 2.60 -17.10
CA ILE A 966 42.60 3.27 -18.30
C ILE A 966 42.11 4.72 -18.36
N ILE A 967 40.84 4.97 -18.07
CA ILE A 967 40.28 6.33 -18.03
C ILE A 967 40.95 7.14 -16.91
N ALA A 968 41.17 6.57 -15.73
CA ALA A 968 41.86 7.24 -14.63
C ALA A 968 43.30 7.65 -14.98
N ASN A 969 44.04 6.77 -15.68
CA ASN A 969 45.35 7.07 -16.24
C ASN A 969 45.35 8.26 -17.20
N SER A 970 44.27 8.42 -17.99
CA SER A 970 44.13 9.58 -18.88
C SER A 970 43.94 10.90 -18.13
N MET A 971 43.60 10.87 -16.83
CA MET A 971 43.41 12.05 -15.97
C MET A 971 44.68 12.43 -15.19
N THR A 972 45.36 11.45 -14.56
CA THR A 972 46.57 11.70 -13.75
C THR A 972 47.49 10.47 -13.73
N THR A 973 48.79 10.70 -13.54
CA THR A 973 49.80 9.64 -13.39
C THR A 973 49.86 9.06 -11.97
N ASP A 974 49.32 9.75 -10.95
CA ASP A 974 49.29 9.30 -9.55
C ASP A 974 47.86 8.90 -9.14
N HIS A 975 47.46 7.67 -9.48
CA HIS A 975 46.08 7.19 -9.37
C HIS A 975 45.95 5.90 -8.56
N GLU A 976 46.90 5.57 -7.68
CA GLU A 976 46.81 4.37 -6.85
C GLU A 976 45.46 4.33 -6.09
N VAL A 977 44.61 3.40 -6.54
CA VAL A 977 43.28 3.07 -5.99
C VAL A 977 42.14 4.08 -6.28
N SER A 978 42.20 4.88 -7.36
CA SER A 978 41.13 5.85 -7.69
C SER A 978 40.36 5.51 -8.98
N VAL A 979 39.03 5.58 -8.91
CA VAL A 979 38.11 5.43 -10.06
C VAL A 979 37.65 6.79 -10.60
N PRO A 980 37.32 6.90 -11.90
CA PRO A 980 36.68 8.08 -12.47
C PRO A 980 35.34 8.38 -11.79
N SER A 981 35.12 9.64 -11.46
CA SER A 981 33.94 10.10 -10.74
C SER A 981 33.45 11.45 -11.26
N LEU A 982 32.15 11.70 -11.11
CA LEU A 982 31.54 13.01 -11.31
C LEU A 982 31.33 13.66 -9.95
N THR A 983 31.93 14.83 -9.74
CA THR A 983 31.77 15.63 -8.54
C THR A 983 30.79 16.78 -8.79
N LEU A 984 29.76 16.86 -7.95
CA LEU A 984 28.81 17.96 -7.90
C LEU A 984 29.07 18.76 -6.62
N SER A 985 29.21 20.07 -6.76
CA SER A 985 29.31 21.02 -5.64
C SER A 985 28.28 22.13 -5.82
N ILE A 986 27.45 22.37 -4.80
CA ILE A 986 26.49 23.49 -4.84
C ILE A 986 27.24 24.77 -4.47
N LYS A 987 27.41 25.67 -5.46
CA LYS A 987 27.93 27.03 -5.23
C LYS A 987 26.87 27.92 -4.56
N ASP A 988 27.29 28.98 -3.88
CA ASP A 988 26.39 29.93 -3.19
C ASP A 988 25.28 30.48 -4.11
N LYS A 989 25.60 30.83 -5.37
CA LYS A 989 24.62 31.30 -6.37
C LYS A 989 23.51 30.28 -6.65
N ASN A 990 23.84 29.00 -6.73
CA ASN A 990 22.86 27.92 -6.96
C ASN A 990 21.91 27.75 -5.76
N SER A 991 22.41 27.98 -4.54
CA SER A 991 21.57 27.95 -3.33
C SER A 991 20.55 29.10 -3.29
N ILE A 992 20.96 30.29 -3.76
CA ILE A 992 20.08 31.46 -3.84
C ILE A 992 18.95 31.21 -4.85
N LEU A 993 19.28 30.63 -6.01
CA LEU A 993 18.29 30.30 -7.03
C LEU A 993 17.30 29.23 -6.59
N LEU A 994 17.76 28.18 -5.90
CA LEU A 994 16.87 27.22 -5.25
C LEU A 994 15.89 27.96 -4.32
N SER A 995 16.38 28.90 -3.50
CA SER A 995 15.53 29.69 -2.60
C SER A 995 14.47 30.48 -3.38
N TYR A 996 14.84 31.16 -4.46
CA TYR A 996 13.88 31.90 -5.29
C TYR A 996 12.79 30.99 -5.87
N VAL A 997 13.15 29.81 -6.37
CA VAL A 997 12.17 28.84 -6.89
C VAL A 997 11.22 28.37 -5.78
N HIS A 998 11.71 28.15 -4.56
CA HIS A 998 10.88 27.79 -3.40
C HIS A 998 9.95 28.91 -2.95
N ASP A 999 10.39 30.17 -3.04
CA ASP A 999 9.59 31.32 -2.61
C ASP A 999 8.38 31.55 -3.54
N ILE A 1000 8.54 31.25 -4.84
CA ILE A 1000 7.53 31.53 -5.88
C ILE A 1000 6.72 30.30 -6.33
N SER A 1001 7.05 29.11 -5.83
CA SER A 1001 6.34 27.87 -6.18
C SER A 1001 5.62 27.25 -4.99
N ASP A 1002 4.57 26.46 -5.25
CA ASP A 1002 3.95 25.64 -4.21
C ASP A 1002 4.76 24.36 -3.97
N TRP A 1003 5.08 23.64 -5.06
CA TRP A 1003 5.87 22.42 -5.07
C TRP A 1003 7.11 22.60 -5.95
N VAL A 1004 8.27 22.22 -5.43
CA VAL A 1004 9.53 22.20 -6.19
C VAL A 1004 10.03 20.75 -6.25
N ILE A 1005 10.35 20.28 -7.45
CA ILE A 1005 10.72 18.91 -7.72
C ILE A 1005 12.05 18.91 -8.48
N THR A 1006 13.08 18.32 -7.87
CA THR A 1006 14.41 18.22 -8.47
C THR A 1006 14.67 16.80 -8.96
N PHE A 1007 14.95 16.66 -10.25
CA PHE A 1007 15.47 15.44 -10.88
C PHE A 1007 16.97 15.62 -11.12
N ASP A 1008 17.81 15.21 -10.16
CA ASP A 1008 19.27 15.23 -10.33
C ASP A 1008 19.88 13.86 -10.06
N LYS A 1009 20.43 13.23 -11.10
CA LYS A 1009 21.03 11.89 -11.00
C LYS A 1009 22.34 11.85 -10.21
N ASN A 1010 22.93 13.01 -9.91
CA ASN A 1010 24.21 13.12 -9.22
C ASN A 1010 24.06 13.35 -7.70
N MET A 1011 22.87 13.72 -7.22
CA MET A 1011 22.61 13.95 -5.78
C MET A 1011 22.06 12.74 -5.02
N GLY A 1012 21.54 11.71 -5.71
CA GLY A 1012 21.06 10.46 -5.10
C GLY A 1012 19.60 10.12 -5.44
N ARG A 1013 19.24 8.83 -5.38
CA ARG A 1013 17.89 8.35 -5.70
C ARG A 1013 16.81 8.80 -4.67
N ASN A 1014 17.23 9.29 -3.51
CA ASN A 1014 16.38 9.81 -2.44
C ASN A 1014 16.36 11.35 -2.34
N SER A 1015 17.12 12.08 -3.17
CA SER A 1015 17.10 13.55 -3.16
C SER A 1015 16.07 14.10 -4.15
N MET A 1016 14.88 13.50 -4.18
CA MET A 1016 13.70 14.24 -4.61
C MET A 1016 13.38 15.17 -3.43
N ILE A 1017 13.98 16.36 -3.42
CA ILE A 1017 13.77 17.33 -2.35
C ILE A 1017 12.35 17.87 -2.51
N PHE A 1018 11.39 17.19 -1.89
CA PHE A 1018 10.02 17.66 -1.76
C PHE A 1018 9.99 18.73 -0.66
N HIS A 1019 10.09 20.00 -1.05
CA HIS A 1019 9.74 21.09 -0.15
C HIS A 1019 8.30 21.53 -0.43
N VAL A 1020 7.40 21.11 0.46
CA VAL A 1020 6.09 21.75 0.61
C VAL A 1020 6.26 22.90 1.59
N LYS A 1021 5.71 24.07 1.27
CA LYS A 1021 5.89 25.39 1.90
C LYS A 1021 5.59 25.51 3.41
N LYS A 1022 5.46 24.42 4.16
CA LYS A 1022 5.17 24.41 5.61
C LYS A 1022 6.19 23.72 6.53
N VAL A 1023 7.35 23.30 6.02
CA VAL A 1023 8.42 22.80 6.89
C VAL A 1023 9.73 23.52 6.56
N LYS A 1024 9.90 24.73 7.11
CA LYS A 1024 11.22 25.25 7.44
C LYS A 1024 11.74 24.42 8.62
N LEU A 1025 12.38 23.29 8.35
CA LEU A 1025 13.22 22.60 9.32
C LEU A 1025 14.54 22.22 8.64
N HIS A 1026 15.61 22.66 9.32
CA HIS A 1026 17.02 22.53 9.00
C HIS A 1026 17.39 21.25 8.24
N ILE A 1027 17.72 21.40 6.95
CA ILE A 1027 18.68 20.54 6.26
C ILE A 1027 19.58 21.45 5.41
N PHE A 1028 20.57 22.03 6.07
CA PHE A 1028 21.86 22.45 5.52
C PHE A 1028 22.91 22.12 6.58
#